data_AF-A0AA96JR80-F1
#
_entry.id   AF-A0AA96JR80-F1
#
_cell.length_a   1.000
_cell.length_b   1.000
_cell.length_c   1.000
_cell.angle_alpha   90.00
_cell.angle_beta   90.00
_cell.angle_gamma   90.00
#
_symmetry.space_group_name_H-M   'P 1'
#
loop_
_entity.id
_entity.type
_entity.pdbx_description
1 polymer ?
#
loop_
_entity_poly.entity_id
_entity_poly.type
_entity_poly.pdbx_seq_one_letter_code
_entity_poly.pdbx_strand_id
1 'polypeptide(L)'
;MAAGTPASVRTGSLGVLEQAVLDAGYDFTPVLNHLHDLGLRDPSWTVKRSLAVGLAHSSFLYEHTDLLPGVTRGLLDTLHGLGMTYVWRRAAIRGYQQLPSPLTAGALSKHASNVSLQVPGWAVQQSWLLRSCRLSAGLVGKPVPPGVAATVLRQLVGVLCVLDRQDVADRLLESLVVDATQSDAVTDPRTKLQVLLGKGAPTYEFDREGPDHDAVFTAVATDTLGRQGFGKGSSKKSASRNAGLDFISRHLPHALQVAAHPGSRRETPGEIPGHAVHASAVRRVQDLFALPPGSRPLLGQALVHASWEYEQRSVLMPLHQQDNQALGFIGSQVLNFEYVLAQARSSVHSPPDAFFSTSVPNTVYDSALRLAGLAPALLLGVGQAAKGIPVEVGSNAFQAVIGAVFVARNFPPSLAEEWPLEWRTLWPTLIPEASIDTTTALGKLASGMQLQIHYTVREYGPDHGKQHRATAVLTSSLLQAAVSAREGEAISGKKVARQAAAQVVLDILDALAGRQPAKMLATAPEGDQSVARFILAHQAAALTRSTIPLPRWISGQLFGLHWAASSEALLEWATEADQLMTRAMSFEDGISSFQRAFRAARDAERADDQARSIDLELSNLLSRIQRLDDPEALTGDDLQRLVQLCDIYRCMGTDDPDTALADLIDDWTLLHRGRLNITGSPDKPDAELTGRERAVLDALASTLLKTAGTASVEILSSQPLRLRFNTDLDATQRQAVDQTCKLWAGVTRTVTITLVHQGIEATIAGTHAPSARGPIIRAALTALRPGTEPYLASVADLLHDLKNQVTAARTAASTPATSRTARLEHQLTASRHLDQAQALAIRLKASTSTLSYDGEQATELGPFLRTYAATVLTRLPGTISLSIPDARRAVHIAIGERTLRAILDNLVGNAIEAMPHGGAITLEWTADDYEAVVEIADTGPGVPPDILNALTSGERIRSTKPGGNGLGLLGARSLLTRAGGHLAAPPTASGTTWLLTLPVAPAPSPETS
;
A
#
# COMPACT_ATOMS: atom_id res chain seq x y z
N MET A 1 -15.64 21.68 7.73
CA MET A 1 -15.46 22.54 8.92
C MET A 1 -14.05 22.33 9.45
N ALA A 2 -13.39 23.42 9.85
CA ALA A 2 -12.02 23.55 10.38
C ALA A 2 -10.86 23.16 9.44
N ALA A 3 -10.54 24.06 8.49
CA ALA A 3 -9.22 24.09 7.84
C ALA A 3 -8.22 24.75 8.81
N GLY A 4 -7.25 23.96 9.28
CA GLY A 4 -6.25 24.37 10.27
C GLY A 4 -5.39 25.57 9.84
N THR A 5 -4.99 26.35 10.84
CA THR A 5 -4.03 27.46 10.79
C THR A 5 -2.66 26.95 10.26
N PRO A 6 -1.86 27.74 9.52
CA PRO A 6 -0.59 27.29 8.94
C PRO A 6 0.59 27.37 9.94
N ALA A 7 0.31 27.48 11.25
CA ALA A 7 1.30 27.75 12.29
C ALA A 7 1.77 26.50 13.06
N SER A 8 1.35 25.27 12.68
CA SER A 8 1.63 24.06 13.45
C SER A 8 2.84 23.22 12.97
N VAL A 9 3.65 23.69 12.03
CA VAL A 9 4.72 22.86 11.42
C VAL A 9 5.95 22.67 12.32
N ARG A 10 6.09 23.42 13.42
CA ARG A 10 7.32 23.36 14.26
C ARG A 10 7.34 22.30 15.38
N THR A 11 6.32 21.45 15.50
CA THR A 11 6.33 20.32 16.45
C THR A 11 5.68 19.05 15.87
N GLY A 12 5.92 18.78 14.58
CA GLY A 12 5.51 17.52 13.94
C GLY A 12 6.57 16.44 14.13
N SER A 13 6.16 15.22 14.47
CA SER A 13 7.00 14.01 14.50
C SER A 13 7.92 13.92 13.28
N LEU A 14 9.12 13.35 13.42
CA LEU A 14 10.01 13.07 12.28
C LEU A 14 9.76 11.68 11.66
N GLY A 15 8.54 11.14 11.81
CA GLY A 15 8.08 9.92 11.15
C GLY A 15 9.07 8.76 11.26
N VAL A 16 9.50 8.19 10.13
CA VAL A 16 10.45 7.07 10.13
C VAL A 16 11.89 7.48 10.47
N LEU A 17 12.25 8.77 10.38
CA LEU A 17 13.62 9.23 10.69
C LEU A 17 13.95 9.11 12.19
N GLU A 18 12.95 9.24 13.07
CA GLU A 18 13.11 9.08 14.51
C GLU A 18 13.06 7.62 14.98
N GLN A 19 12.71 6.69 14.10
CA GLN A 19 12.61 5.24 14.39
C GLN A 19 13.91 4.48 14.10
N ALA A 20 14.88 5.10 13.41
CA ALA A 20 16.15 4.46 13.09
C ALA A 20 16.93 4.00 14.34
N VAL A 21 17.48 2.79 14.28
CA VAL A 21 18.25 2.20 15.37
C VAL A 21 19.72 2.61 15.25
N LEU A 22 20.26 3.20 16.32
CA LEU A 22 21.70 3.45 16.42
C LEU A 22 22.37 2.18 16.95
N ASP A 23 22.94 1.39 16.06
CA ASP A 23 23.71 0.18 16.39
C ASP A 23 25.12 0.54 16.96
N ALA A 24 25.60 -0.27 17.90
CA ALA A 24 26.89 -0.14 18.57
C ALA A 24 28.09 -0.41 17.64
N GLY A 25 27.87 -1.04 16.48
CA GLY A 25 28.91 -1.36 15.50
C GLY A 25 29.36 -0.20 14.59
N TYR A 26 28.68 0.95 14.59
CA TYR A 26 28.95 2.06 13.65
C TYR A 26 29.33 3.36 14.36
N ASP A 27 30.48 3.94 13.99
CA ASP A 27 31.03 5.14 14.63
C ASP A 27 30.44 6.43 14.02
N PHE A 28 29.51 7.03 14.77
CA PHE A 28 28.93 8.35 14.47
C PHE A 28 29.74 9.53 15.00
N THR A 29 30.78 9.28 15.80
CA THR A 29 31.58 10.32 16.43
C THR A 29 32.20 11.29 15.39
N PRO A 30 32.75 10.84 14.24
CA PRO A 30 33.37 11.74 13.27
C PRO A 30 32.40 12.77 12.70
N VAL A 31 31.23 12.34 12.24
CA VAL A 31 30.21 13.26 11.70
C VAL A 31 29.59 14.14 12.77
N LEU A 32 29.35 13.63 13.99
CA LEU A 32 28.79 14.43 15.08
C LEU A 32 29.76 15.52 15.54
N ASN A 33 31.06 15.21 15.67
CA ASN A 33 32.07 16.20 16.00
C ASN A 33 32.19 17.27 14.91
N HIS A 34 32.19 16.84 13.64
CA HIS A 34 32.26 17.79 12.53
C HIS A 34 31.04 18.72 12.49
N LEU A 35 29.83 18.18 12.61
CA LEU A 35 28.61 18.99 12.65
C LEU A 35 28.52 19.86 13.90
N HIS A 36 29.06 19.41 15.04
CA HIS A 36 29.16 20.20 16.27
C HIS A 36 30.00 21.47 16.06
N ASP A 37 31.16 21.34 15.41
CA ASP A 37 32.02 22.49 15.07
C ASP A 37 31.32 23.46 14.09
N LEU A 38 30.42 22.92 13.26
CA LEU A 38 29.54 23.68 12.38
C LEU A 38 28.25 24.13 13.08
N GLY A 39 28.13 24.05 14.40
CA GLY A 39 27.03 24.63 15.18
C GLY A 39 25.86 23.69 15.51
N LEU A 40 25.94 22.39 15.22
CA LEU A 40 25.00 21.37 15.70
C LEU A 40 25.41 20.88 17.11
N ARG A 41 25.25 21.73 18.12
CA ARG A 41 25.62 21.40 19.51
C ARG A 41 24.60 20.48 20.18
N ASP A 42 25.10 19.48 20.90
CA ASP A 42 24.32 18.51 21.69
C ASP A 42 23.01 18.00 21.03
N PRO A 43 23.09 17.38 19.85
CA PRO A 43 21.90 16.95 19.12
C PRO A 43 21.09 15.93 19.93
N SER A 44 19.77 16.08 19.94
CA SER A 44 18.85 15.13 20.55
C SER A 44 18.97 13.74 19.92
N TRP A 45 18.48 12.71 20.59
CA TRP A 45 18.45 11.35 20.04
C TRP A 45 17.71 11.29 18.70
N THR A 46 16.61 12.01 18.58
CA THR A 46 15.82 12.14 17.34
C THR A 46 16.66 12.71 16.18
N VAL A 47 17.48 13.74 16.43
CA VAL A 47 18.39 14.29 15.43
C VAL A 47 19.48 13.27 15.07
N LYS A 48 20.07 12.59 16.04
CA LYS A 48 21.09 11.55 15.79
C LYS A 48 20.57 10.40 14.93
N ARG A 49 19.34 9.93 15.19
CA ARG A 49 18.65 8.91 14.39
C ARG A 49 18.38 9.38 12.97
N SER A 50 17.94 10.62 12.81
CA SER A 50 17.71 11.22 11.48
C SER A 50 19.01 11.30 10.66
N LEU A 51 20.11 11.72 11.29
CA LEU A 51 21.44 11.73 10.66
C LEU A 51 21.90 10.32 10.25
N ALA A 52 21.59 9.30 11.06
CA ALA A 52 21.90 7.92 10.74
C ALA A 52 21.19 7.42 9.46
N VAL A 53 19.94 7.84 9.24
CA VAL A 53 19.24 7.57 7.96
C VAL A 53 19.94 8.28 6.81
N GLY A 54 20.30 9.56 6.97
CA GLY A 54 21.01 10.33 5.94
C GLY A 54 22.42 9.82 5.60
N LEU A 55 23.02 9.03 6.48
CA LEU A 55 24.34 8.40 6.29
C LEU A 55 24.27 6.99 5.70
N ALA A 56 23.06 6.44 5.53
CA ALA A 56 22.85 5.12 4.97
C ALA A 56 22.68 5.15 3.45
N HIS A 57 23.57 4.46 2.74
CA HIS A 57 23.41 4.24 1.31
C HIS A 57 22.33 3.18 1.02
N SER A 58 21.71 3.23 -0.17
CA SER A 58 20.66 2.26 -0.53
C SER A 58 21.14 0.80 -0.47
N SER A 59 22.44 0.54 -0.70
CA SER A 59 23.00 -0.81 -0.58
C SER A 59 23.03 -1.32 0.86
N PHE A 60 23.18 -0.43 1.85
CA PHE A 60 23.08 -0.78 3.26
C PHE A 60 21.63 -1.07 3.65
N LEU A 61 20.68 -0.28 3.13
CA LEU A 61 19.26 -0.50 3.37
C LEU A 61 18.78 -1.89 2.93
N TYR A 62 19.32 -2.44 1.82
CA TYR A 62 18.98 -3.79 1.36
C TYR A 62 19.43 -4.90 2.31
N GLU A 63 20.52 -4.69 3.06
CA GLU A 63 21.11 -5.70 3.95
C GLU A 63 20.63 -5.57 5.40
N HIS A 64 20.20 -4.37 5.81
CA HIS A 64 19.91 -4.01 7.21
C HIS A 64 18.58 -3.26 7.38
N THR A 65 17.49 -3.79 6.82
CA THR A 65 16.14 -3.19 6.93
C THR A 65 15.64 -3.12 8.38
N ASP A 66 16.14 -3.99 9.25
CA ASP A 66 15.87 -4.02 10.69
C ASP A 66 16.41 -2.80 11.44
N LEU A 67 17.57 -2.26 11.02
CA LEU A 67 18.18 -1.08 11.65
C LEU A 67 17.55 0.24 11.20
N LEU A 68 16.79 0.22 10.09
CA LEU A 68 16.15 1.39 9.48
C LEU A 68 14.65 1.11 9.22
N PRO A 69 13.86 0.82 10.27
CA PRO A 69 12.46 0.42 10.10
C PRO A 69 11.66 1.53 9.40
N GLY A 70 10.87 1.14 8.40
CA GLY A 70 10.05 2.05 7.60
C GLY A 70 10.83 2.89 6.59
N VAL A 71 12.16 2.93 6.61
CA VAL A 71 12.95 3.66 5.60
C VAL A 71 12.92 2.90 4.28
N THR A 72 12.49 3.57 3.21
CA THR A 72 12.46 3.00 1.85
C THR A 72 13.57 3.58 0.98
N ARG A 73 13.86 2.92 -0.14
CA ARG A 73 14.76 3.48 -1.16
C ARG A 73 14.25 4.81 -1.70
N GLY A 74 12.94 4.94 -1.94
CA GLY A 74 12.33 6.19 -2.39
C GLY A 74 12.48 7.32 -1.38
N LEU A 75 12.46 7.06 -0.06
CA LEU A 75 12.79 8.07 0.95
C LEU A 75 14.25 8.53 0.87
N LEU A 76 15.20 7.61 0.78
CA LEU A 76 16.63 7.94 0.64
C LEU A 76 16.92 8.74 -0.64
N ASP A 77 16.25 8.40 -1.74
CA ASP A 77 16.34 9.14 -3.00
C ASP A 77 15.65 10.53 -2.88
N THR A 78 14.59 10.65 -2.06
CA THR A 78 13.94 11.94 -1.75
C THR A 78 14.85 12.88 -0.98
N LEU A 79 15.49 12.38 0.08
CA LEU A 79 16.48 13.14 0.87
C LEU A 79 17.67 13.54 0.01
N HIS A 80 18.14 12.65 -0.87
CA HIS A 80 19.15 12.96 -1.87
C HIS A 80 18.72 14.11 -2.79
N GLY A 81 17.51 14.03 -3.36
CA GLY A 81 16.95 15.06 -4.23
C GLY A 81 16.81 16.42 -3.54
N LEU A 82 16.41 16.43 -2.28
CA LEU A 82 16.35 17.65 -1.45
C LEU A 82 17.75 18.25 -1.28
N GLY A 83 18.75 17.44 -0.93
CA GLY A 83 20.12 17.90 -0.79
C GLY A 83 20.72 18.44 -2.09
N MET A 84 20.44 17.80 -3.24
CA MET A 84 20.83 18.33 -4.55
C MET A 84 20.25 19.71 -4.80
N THR A 85 18.94 19.86 -4.58
CA THR A 85 18.24 21.12 -4.80
C THR A 85 18.77 22.22 -3.87
N TYR A 86 19.12 21.86 -2.63
CA TYR A 86 19.74 22.77 -1.68
C TYR A 86 21.12 23.25 -2.13
N VAL A 87 21.99 22.34 -2.60
CA VAL A 87 23.31 22.68 -3.14
C VAL A 87 23.18 23.64 -4.33
N TRP A 88 22.24 23.38 -5.23
CA TRP A 88 21.94 24.26 -6.37
C TRP A 88 21.47 25.65 -5.93
N ARG A 89 20.55 25.71 -4.96
CA ARG A 89 20.09 26.97 -4.37
C ARG A 89 21.25 27.76 -3.75
N ARG A 90 22.11 27.09 -2.97
CA ARG A 90 23.28 27.74 -2.32
C ARG A 90 24.29 28.26 -3.35
N ALA A 91 24.58 27.47 -4.37
CA ALA A 91 25.45 27.91 -5.46
C ALA A 91 24.86 29.10 -6.23
N ALA A 92 23.55 29.11 -6.47
CA ALA A 92 22.86 30.23 -7.11
C ALA A 92 22.93 31.51 -6.27
N ILE A 93 22.74 31.41 -4.94
CA ILE A 93 22.92 32.53 -4.00
C ILE A 93 24.36 33.06 -4.06
N ARG A 94 25.36 32.17 -4.02
CA ARG A 94 26.76 32.60 -4.08
C ARG A 94 27.12 33.26 -5.41
N GLY A 95 26.67 32.67 -6.52
CA GLY A 95 26.83 33.24 -7.86
C GLY A 95 26.17 34.62 -7.94
N TYR A 96 24.99 34.80 -7.36
CA TYR A 96 24.34 36.10 -7.27
C TYR A 96 25.15 37.10 -6.45
N GLN A 97 25.82 36.69 -5.37
CA GLN A 97 26.63 37.60 -4.53
C GLN A 97 27.99 37.97 -5.16
N GLN A 98 28.60 37.06 -5.93
CA GLN A 98 30.00 37.19 -6.38
C GLN A 98 30.18 37.51 -7.88
N LEU A 99 29.25 37.12 -8.74
CA LEU A 99 29.40 37.36 -10.18
C LEU A 99 29.18 38.85 -10.53
N PRO A 100 30.02 39.42 -11.43
CA PRO A 100 29.94 40.82 -11.81
C PRO A 100 28.65 41.13 -12.58
N SER A 101 28.29 42.41 -12.63
CA SER A 101 27.19 42.94 -13.46
C SER A 101 27.65 43.11 -14.92
N PRO A 102 26.78 42.91 -15.94
CA PRO A 102 25.40 42.46 -15.87
C PRO A 102 25.30 40.96 -15.56
N LEU A 103 24.34 40.60 -14.71
CA LEU A 103 24.14 39.22 -14.26
C LEU A 103 23.16 38.52 -15.19
N THR A 104 23.59 37.42 -15.81
CA THR A 104 22.72 36.61 -16.69
C THR A 104 22.32 35.29 -16.01
N ALA A 105 21.13 34.79 -16.34
CA ALA A 105 20.68 33.46 -15.91
C ALA A 105 21.66 32.35 -16.34
N GLY A 106 22.25 32.48 -17.53
CA GLY A 106 23.26 31.55 -18.04
C GLY A 106 24.54 31.51 -17.18
N ALA A 107 25.02 32.66 -16.73
CA ALA A 107 26.19 32.74 -15.83
C ALA A 107 25.90 32.09 -14.47
N LEU A 108 24.73 32.35 -13.89
CA LEU A 108 24.28 31.72 -12.64
C LEU A 108 24.13 30.20 -12.78
N SER A 109 23.48 29.75 -13.86
CA SER A 109 23.29 28.32 -14.14
C SER A 109 24.63 27.61 -14.36
N LYS A 110 25.57 28.23 -15.06
CA LYS A 110 26.92 27.68 -15.26
C LYS A 110 27.65 27.56 -13.93
N HIS A 111 27.58 28.60 -13.10
CA HIS A 111 28.17 28.60 -11.77
C HIS A 111 27.59 27.49 -10.87
N ALA A 112 26.26 27.37 -10.79
CA ALA A 112 25.61 26.30 -10.04
C ALA A 112 25.97 24.90 -10.55
N SER A 113 26.05 24.73 -11.87
CA SER A 113 26.48 23.47 -12.49
C SER A 113 27.92 23.12 -12.13
N ASN A 114 28.83 24.10 -12.12
CA ASN A 114 30.22 23.90 -11.75
C ASN A 114 30.36 23.43 -10.30
N VAL A 115 29.66 24.08 -9.35
CA VAL A 115 29.62 23.62 -7.95
C VAL A 115 29.10 22.18 -7.87
N SER A 116 27.98 21.89 -8.55
CA SER A 116 27.37 20.55 -8.55
C SER A 116 28.29 19.47 -9.14
N LEU A 117 29.16 19.79 -10.10
CA LEU A 117 30.14 18.88 -10.69
C LEU A 117 31.29 18.53 -9.73
N GLN A 118 31.61 19.41 -8.78
CA GLN A 118 32.69 19.18 -7.82
C GLN A 118 32.27 18.37 -6.61
N VAL A 119 30.96 18.28 -6.32
CA VAL A 119 30.40 17.54 -5.18
C VAL A 119 31.04 16.15 -5.00
N PRO A 120 31.15 15.27 -6.03
CA PRO A 120 31.73 13.94 -5.85
C PRO A 120 33.21 13.96 -5.45
N GLY A 121 34.00 14.84 -6.06
CA GLY A 121 35.43 14.95 -5.78
C GLY A 121 35.69 15.54 -4.38
N TRP A 122 34.89 16.50 -3.97
CA TRP A 122 34.96 17.08 -2.62
C TRP A 122 34.52 16.08 -1.55
N ALA A 123 33.44 15.33 -1.79
CA ALA A 123 32.88 14.37 -0.82
C ALA A 123 33.87 13.25 -0.47
N VAL A 124 34.65 12.75 -1.43
CA VAL A 124 35.67 11.71 -1.16
C VAL A 124 36.90 12.21 -0.41
N GLN A 125 37.10 13.53 -0.33
CA GLN A 125 38.16 14.14 0.48
C GLN A 125 37.74 14.30 1.95
N GLN A 126 36.45 14.13 2.26
CA GLN A 126 35.91 14.32 3.61
C GLN A 126 36.04 13.03 4.45
N SER A 127 37.10 12.95 5.25
CA SER A 127 37.35 11.79 6.11
C SER A 127 36.23 11.53 7.12
N TRP A 128 35.62 12.58 7.67
CA TRP A 128 34.48 12.49 8.60
C TRP A 128 33.24 11.87 7.94
N LEU A 129 33.01 12.12 6.65
CA LEU A 129 31.87 11.57 5.90
C LEU A 129 32.11 10.09 5.59
N LEU A 130 33.30 9.77 5.08
CA LEU A 130 33.65 8.40 4.69
C LEU A 130 33.71 7.43 5.87
N ARG A 131 34.10 7.91 7.05
CA ARG A 131 34.12 7.09 8.28
C ARG A 131 32.73 6.86 8.87
N SER A 132 31.78 7.74 8.57
CA SER A 132 30.42 7.67 9.13
C SER A 132 29.37 7.14 8.14
N CYS A 133 29.72 6.92 6.87
CA CYS A 133 28.78 6.35 5.88
C CYS A 133 28.55 4.86 6.10
N ARG A 134 27.31 4.41 5.94
CA ARG A 134 26.92 2.99 6.04
C ARG A 134 26.74 2.39 4.66
N LEU A 135 27.52 1.35 4.36
CA LEU A 135 27.59 0.66 3.07
C LEU A 135 27.44 -0.84 3.28
N SER A 136 27.04 -1.56 2.23
CA SER A 136 26.92 -3.02 2.24
C SER A 136 28.27 -3.73 2.40
N ALA A 137 28.24 -4.99 2.88
CA ALA A 137 29.43 -5.82 3.10
C ALA A 137 30.36 -5.91 1.88
N GLY A 138 29.83 -5.85 0.65
CA GLY A 138 30.62 -5.87 -0.60
C GLY A 138 31.48 -4.62 -0.86
N LEU A 139 31.20 -3.50 -0.16
CA LEU A 139 31.92 -2.22 -0.24
C LEU A 139 32.71 -1.90 1.04
N VAL A 140 32.48 -2.63 2.14
CA VAL A 140 33.24 -2.48 3.38
C VAL A 140 34.71 -2.80 3.13
N GLY A 141 35.61 -1.89 3.53
CA GLY A 141 37.07 -2.03 3.36
C GLY A 141 37.63 -1.63 1.97
N LYS A 142 36.77 -1.20 1.03
CA LYS A 142 37.19 -0.67 -0.28
C LYS A 142 37.07 0.87 -0.32
N PRO A 143 37.81 1.57 -1.21
CA PRO A 143 37.62 3.00 -1.41
C PRO A 143 36.18 3.30 -1.84
N VAL A 144 35.51 4.23 -1.15
CA VAL A 144 34.13 4.61 -1.46
C VAL A 144 34.09 5.33 -2.81
N PRO A 145 33.25 4.88 -3.77
CA PRO A 145 33.14 5.55 -5.06
C PRO A 145 32.67 7.01 -4.93
N PRO A 146 33.18 7.96 -5.75
CA PRO A 146 32.77 9.37 -5.66
C PRO A 146 31.27 9.62 -5.79
N GLY A 147 30.59 8.83 -6.63
CA GLY A 147 29.14 8.91 -6.77
C GLY A 147 28.39 8.52 -5.49
N VAL A 148 28.86 7.50 -4.77
CA VAL A 148 28.27 7.06 -3.49
C VAL A 148 28.49 8.10 -2.41
N ALA A 149 29.72 8.63 -2.28
CA ALA A 149 30.02 9.70 -1.32
C ALA A 149 29.19 10.97 -1.59
N ALA A 150 29.02 11.36 -2.85
CA ALA A 150 28.13 12.47 -3.23
C ALA A 150 26.67 12.19 -2.85
N THR A 151 26.19 10.97 -3.06
CA THR A 151 24.81 10.59 -2.71
C THR A 151 24.56 10.73 -1.23
N VAL A 152 25.44 10.18 -0.40
CA VAL A 152 25.34 10.25 1.07
C VAL A 152 25.47 11.68 1.58
N LEU A 153 26.40 12.49 1.03
CA LEU A 153 26.50 13.91 1.37
C LEU A 153 25.19 14.67 1.10
N ARG A 154 24.57 14.44 -0.05
CA ARG A 154 23.29 15.07 -0.40
C ARG A 154 22.16 14.59 0.51
N GLN A 155 22.12 13.30 0.85
CA GLN A 155 21.15 12.78 1.82
C GLN A 155 21.31 13.45 3.18
N LEU A 156 22.54 13.58 3.68
CA LEU A 156 22.85 14.29 4.92
C LEU A 156 22.39 15.75 4.89
N VAL A 157 22.68 16.48 3.80
CA VAL A 157 22.19 17.85 3.59
C VAL A 157 20.65 17.89 3.56
N GLY A 158 20.01 16.92 2.90
CA GLY A 158 18.55 16.79 2.86
C GLY A 158 17.95 16.59 4.26
N VAL A 159 18.56 15.72 5.08
CA VAL A 159 18.16 15.53 6.48
C VAL A 159 18.30 16.83 7.27
N LEU A 160 19.42 17.55 7.15
CA LEU A 160 19.59 18.86 7.81
C LEU A 160 18.50 19.86 7.38
N CYS A 161 18.05 19.82 6.13
CA CYS A 161 16.95 20.67 5.65
C CYS A 161 15.59 20.28 6.26
N VAL A 162 15.29 18.98 6.37
CA VAL A 162 14.05 18.49 7.02
C VAL A 162 14.02 18.88 8.51
N LEU A 163 15.20 18.88 9.15
CA LEU A 163 15.40 19.26 10.55
C LEU A 163 15.41 20.80 10.79
N ASP A 164 15.17 21.62 9.76
CA ASP A 164 15.28 23.08 9.84
C ASP A 164 16.67 23.57 10.32
N ARG A 165 17.72 22.82 9.96
CA ARG A 165 19.14 23.13 10.22
C ARG A 165 19.86 23.55 8.94
N GLN A 166 19.20 24.37 8.12
CA GLN A 166 19.81 24.98 6.93
C GLN A 166 21.06 25.81 7.28
N ASP A 167 21.12 26.38 8.50
CA ASP A 167 22.28 27.11 9.01
C ASP A 167 23.55 26.26 9.09
N VAL A 168 23.42 24.99 9.49
CA VAL A 168 24.52 24.01 9.55
C VAL A 168 24.87 23.54 8.15
N ALA A 169 23.85 23.27 7.31
CA ALA A 169 24.05 22.87 5.92
C ALA A 169 24.81 23.94 5.11
N ASP A 170 24.52 25.22 5.35
CA ASP A 170 25.25 26.34 4.74
C ASP A 170 26.73 26.35 5.12
N ARG A 171 27.04 26.19 6.41
CA ARG A 171 28.43 26.15 6.89
C ARG A 171 29.16 24.89 6.40
N LEU A 172 28.47 23.76 6.31
CA LEU A 172 28.99 22.51 5.77
C LEU A 172 29.41 22.64 4.29
N LEU A 173 28.58 23.34 3.50
CA LEU A 173 28.80 23.50 2.06
C LEU A 173 29.68 24.71 1.71
N GLU A 174 30.02 25.58 2.66
CA GLU A 174 30.75 26.82 2.38
C GLU A 174 32.11 26.55 1.71
N SER A 175 32.90 25.58 2.20
CA SER A 175 34.18 25.24 1.58
C SER A 175 34.02 24.68 0.17
N LEU A 176 33.06 23.77 -0.05
CA LEU A 176 32.74 23.25 -1.38
C LEU A 176 32.39 24.38 -2.36
N VAL A 177 31.52 25.30 -1.94
CA VAL A 177 31.05 26.38 -2.79
C VAL A 177 32.20 27.38 -3.06
N VAL A 178 33.01 27.70 -2.06
CA VAL A 178 34.18 28.59 -2.20
C VAL A 178 35.26 27.97 -3.09
N ASP A 179 35.65 26.72 -2.84
CA ASP A 179 36.68 26.04 -3.63
C ASP A 179 36.26 25.89 -5.10
N ALA A 180 34.96 25.64 -5.34
CA ALA A 180 34.39 25.63 -6.68
C ALA A 180 34.45 27.00 -7.37
N THR A 181 34.21 28.09 -6.64
CA THR A 181 34.34 29.46 -7.18
C THR A 181 35.79 29.80 -7.54
N GLN A 182 36.78 29.30 -6.78
CA GLN A 182 38.21 29.54 -7.03
C GLN A 182 38.77 28.66 -8.16
N SER A 183 38.21 27.47 -8.33
CA SER A 183 38.55 26.53 -9.42
C SER A 183 38.01 27.00 -10.80
N ASP A 184 37.08 27.97 -10.82
CA ASP A 184 36.36 28.42 -12.02
C ASP A 184 37.17 29.33 -12.97
N ALA A 185 38.51 29.24 -12.92
CA ALA A 185 39.41 29.86 -13.87
C ALA A 185 39.59 29.05 -15.17
N VAL A 186 38.90 27.92 -15.38
CA VAL A 186 39.16 27.05 -16.55
C VAL A 186 37.87 26.81 -17.35
N THR A 187 37.63 27.72 -18.30
CA THR A 187 37.08 27.38 -19.63
C THR A 187 37.57 26.00 -20.06
N ASP A 188 36.72 25.14 -20.61
CA ASP A 188 37.09 23.80 -21.11
C ASP A 188 38.55 23.80 -21.62
N PRO A 189 39.49 23.12 -20.94
CA PRO A 189 40.94 23.29 -21.12
C PRO A 189 41.37 23.20 -22.58
N ARG A 190 40.68 22.36 -23.35
CA ARG A 190 40.85 22.23 -24.80
C ARG A 190 40.42 23.50 -25.54
N THR A 191 39.24 24.02 -25.25
CA THR A 191 38.76 25.31 -25.76
C THR A 191 39.67 26.46 -25.31
N LYS A 192 40.17 26.45 -24.07
CA LYS A 192 41.12 27.45 -23.56
C LYS A 192 42.46 27.39 -24.28
N LEU A 193 42.99 26.19 -24.53
CA LEU A 193 44.20 25.98 -25.33
C LEU A 193 44.00 26.42 -26.79
N GLN A 194 42.84 26.12 -27.37
CA GLN A 194 42.47 26.56 -28.73
C GLN A 194 42.46 28.10 -28.83
N VAL A 195 41.93 28.78 -27.82
CA VAL A 195 41.87 30.24 -27.76
C VAL A 195 43.24 30.85 -27.46
N LEU A 196 44.01 30.28 -26.51
CA LEU A 196 45.30 30.81 -26.08
C LEU A 196 46.42 30.62 -27.11
N LEU A 197 46.43 29.47 -27.80
CA LEU A 197 47.51 29.11 -28.73
C LEU A 197 47.11 29.24 -30.21
N GLY A 198 45.82 29.43 -30.51
CA GLY A 198 45.34 29.65 -31.87
C GLY A 198 45.79 28.55 -32.85
N LYS A 199 46.61 28.92 -33.84
CA LYS A 199 47.17 27.99 -34.85
C LYS A 199 48.21 27.00 -34.28
N GLY A 200 48.71 27.22 -33.06
CA GLY A 200 49.63 26.32 -32.35
C GLY A 200 48.92 25.44 -31.31
N ALA A 201 47.59 25.31 -31.37
CA ALA A 201 46.83 24.50 -30.43
C ALA A 201 47.20 23.00 -30.52
N PRO A 202 47.26 22.28 -29.39
CA PRO A 202 47.69 20.89 -29.38
C PRO A 202 46.70 19.95 -30.07
N THR A 203 47.23 19.00 -30.85
CA THR A 203 46.50 17.87 -31.41
C THR A 203 46.39 16.76 -30.37
N TYR A 204 45.26 16.05 -30.36
CA TYR A 204 44.97 15.02 -29.36
C TYR A 204 44.99 13.63 -30.00
N GLU A 205 45.89 12.77 -29.53
CA GLU A 205 45.91 11.34 -29.83
C GLU A 205 45.27 10.56 -28.70
N PHE A 206 44.58 9.46 -29.02
CA PHE A 206 43.82 8.67 -28.06
C PHE A 206 44.13 7.19 -28.17
N ASP A 207 44.23 6.53 -27.02
CA ASP A 207 44.27 5.08 -26.93
C ASP A 207 43.14 4.57 -26.02
N ARG A 208 42.75 3.31 -26.20
CA ARG A 208 41.63 2.68 -25.49
C ARG A 208 42.04 1.30 -25.01
N GLU A 209 41.93 1.08 -23.70
CA GLU A 209 42.15 -0.22 -23.08
C GLU A 209 40.89 -0.66 -22.30
N GLY A 210 40.61 -1.97 -22.28
CA GLY A 210 39.51 -2.57 -21.52
C GLY A 210 38.24 -2.88 -22.32
N PRO A 211 37.30 -3.68 -21.75
CA PRO A 211 36.06 -4.10 -22.41
C PRO A 211 35.08 -2.93 -22.60
N ASP A 212 34.10 -3.07 -23.50
CA ASP A 212 33.24 -1.95 -23.90
C ASP A 212 32.49 -1.25 -22.76
N HIS A 213 32.19 -1.98 -21.68
CA HIS A 213 31.49 -1.48 -20.49
C HIS A 213 32.42 -0.91 -19.40
N ASP A 214 33.75 -1.00 -19.54
CA ASP A 214 34.74 -0.51 -18.57
C ASP A 214 36.00 0.05 -19.26
N ALA A 215 35.81 0.66 -20.43
CA ALA A 215 36.91 1.14 -21.25
C ALA A 215 37.57 2.41 -20.66
N VAL A 216 38.89 2.37 -20.52
CA VAL A 216 39.72 3.51 -20.13
C VAL A 216 40.31 4.13 -21.38
N PHE A 217 40.05 5.42 -21.58
CA PHE A 217 40.65 6.20 -22.65
C PHE A 217 41.84 6.97 -22.11
N THR A 218 42.97 6.87 -22.78
CA THR A 218 44.13 7.74 -22.54
C THR A 218 44.22 8.74 -23.69
N ALA A 219 44.67 9.96 -23.40
CA ALA A 219 44.83 11.03 -24.37
C ALA A 219 46.15 11.74 -24.17
N VAL A 220 46.84 12.05 -25.28
CA VAL A 220 48.06 12.86 -25.30
C VAL A 220 47.80 14.10 -26.16
N ALA A 221 47.95 15.28 -25.57
CA ALA A 221 47.83 16.57 -26.23
C ALA A 221 49.24 17.06 -26.62
N THR A 222 49.52 17.19 -27.91
CA THR A 222 50.84 17.59 -28.43
C THR A 222 50.74 18.89 -29.24
N ASP A 223 51.51 19.93 -28.90
CA ASP A 223 51.53 21.18 -29.68
C ASP A 223 52.53 21.16 -30.84
N THR A 224 52.53 22.23 -31.64
CA THR A 224 53.44 22.38 -32.80
C THR A 224 54.92 22.48 -32.44
N LEU A 225 55.25 22.62 -31.15
CA LEU A 225 56.62 22.66 -30.62
C LEU A 225 57.02 21.31 -29.97
N GLY A 226 56.15 20.29 -30.03
CA GLY A 226 56.39 18.97 -29.47
C GLY A 226 56.18 18.86 -27.96
N ARG A 227 55.60 19.89 -27.30
CA ARG A 227 55.26 19.82 -25.88
C ARG A 227 54.05 18.93 -25.69
N GLN A 228 54.02 18.17 -24.59
CA GLN A 228 52.97 17.18 -24.34
C GLN A 228 52.28 17.33 -22.99
N GLY A 229 50.97 17.05 -22.98
CA GLY A 229 50.14 16.86 -21.79
C GLY A 229 49.34 15.56 -21.88
N PHE A 230 49.10 14.90 -20.75
CA PHE A 230 48.60 13.54 -20.66
C PHE A 230 47.33 13.48 -19.81
N GLY A 231 46.35 12.69 -20.24
CA GLY A 231 45.09 12.54 -19.52
C GLY A 231 44.50 11.14 -19.66
N LYS A 232 43.84 10.65 -18.61
CA LYS A 232 43.05 9.42 -18.65
C LYS A 232 41.59 9.72 -18.28
N GLY A 233 40.64 8.97 -18.79
CA GLY A 233 39.23 9.09 -18.44
C GLY A 233 38.34 8.00 -19.04
N SER A 234 37.11 7.87 -18.52
CA SER A 234 36.11 6.88 -18.99
C SER A 234 35.49 7.21 -20.36
N SER A 235 35.91 8.30 -21.00
CA SER A 235 35.51 8.67 -22.37
C SER A 235 36.61 9.50 -23.04
N LYS A 236 36.65 9.52 -24.38
CA LYS A 236 37.56 10.40 -25.15
C LYS A 236 37.43 11.88 -24.75
N LYS A 237 36.23 12.34 -24.39
CA LYS A 237 35.97 13.72 -23.96
C LYS A 237 36.59 14.01 -22.58
N SER A 238 36.50 13.07 -21.64
CA SER A 238 37.11 13.21 -20.31
C SER A 238 38.64 13.12 -20.37
N ALA A 239 39.18 12.17 -21.14
CA ALA A 239 40.61 12.00 -21.33
C ALA A 239 41.27 13.24 -21.97
N SER A 240 40.66 13.82 -23.02
CA SER A 240 41.15 15.05 -23.66
C SER A 240 41.07 16.29 -22.78
N ARG A 241 40.03 16.42 -21.96
CA ARG A 241 39.94 17.48 -20.94
C ARG A 241 41.12 17.41 -19.97
N ASN A 242 41.41 16.21 -19.47
CA ASN A 242 42.50 15.98 -18.52
C ASN A 242 43.88 16.20 -19.16
N ALA A 243 44.08 15.76 -20.40
CA ALA A 243 45.31 16.02 -21.15
C ALA A 243 45.52 17.52 -21.42
N GLY A 244 44.44 18.26 -21.68
CA GLY A 244 44.48 19.71 -21.81
C GLY A 244 44.82 20.42 -20.50
N LEU A 245 44.27 19.98 -19.36
CA LEU A 245 44.64 20.52 -18.05
C LEU A 245 46.11 20.30 -17.72
N ASP A 246 46.59 19.07 -17.95
CA ASP A 246 47.98 18.70 -17.70
C ASP A 246 48.95 19.44 -18.62
N PHE A 247 48.56 19.71 -19.87
CA PHE A 247 49.33 20.57 -20.77
C PHE A 247 49.43 22.00 -20.23
N ILE A 248 48.30 22.60 -19.82
CA ILE A 248 48.26 23.96 -19.28
C ILE A 248 49.10 24.05 -18.00
N SER A 249 48.98 23.08 -17.09
CA SER A 249 49.69 23.10 -15.80
C SER A 249 51.20 23.00 -15.97
N ARG A 250 51.69 22.20 -16.93
CA ARG A 250 53.13 22.01 -17.16
C ARG A 250 53.76 23.13 -17.99
N HIS A 251 53.05 23.61 -19.01
CA HIS A 251 53.66 24.45 -20.06
C HIS A 251 53.11 25.88 -20.11
N LEU A 252 51.97 26.15 -19.49
CA LEU A 252 51.32 27.46 -19.45
C LEU A 252 50.76 27.78 -18.03
N PRO A 253 51.56 27.66 -16.96
CA PRO A 253 51.06 27.80 -15.59
C PRO A 253 50.46 29.18 -15.29
N HIS A 254 50.94 30.24 -15.96
CA HIS A 254 50.38 31.59 -15.86
C HIS A 254 48.95 31.70 -16.42
N ALA A 255 48.53 30.80 -17.32
CA ALA A 255 47.17 30.76 -17.83
C ALA A 255 46.15 30.17 -16.82
N LEU A 256 46.62 29.62 -15.69
CA LEU A 256 45.78 29.18 -14.57
C LEU A 256 45.54 30.30 -13.55
N GLN A 257 46.31 31.38 -13.58
CA GLN A 257 46.09 32.55 -12.73
C GLN A 257 45.01 33.43 -13.35
N VAL A 258 43.75 33.23 -12.95
CA VAL A 258 42.75 34.29 -13.08
C VAL A 258 43.01 35.27 -11.95
N ALA A 259 43.29 36.52 -12.31
CA ALA A 259 43.36 37.62 -11.37
C ALA A 259 42.07 37.67 -10.56
N ALA A 260 42.17 37.37 -9.27
CA ALA A 260 41.13 37.68 -8.30
C ALA A 260 40.86 39.19 -8.40
N HIS A 261 39.77 39.55 -9.06
CA HIS A 261 39.29 40.92 -9.01
C HIS A 261 38.70 41.10 -7.60
N PRO A 262 39.21 42.04 -6.79
CA PRO A 262 38.56 42.39 -5.54
C PRO A 262 37.12 42.80 -5.86
N GLY A 263 36.15 42.14 -5.21
CA GLY A 263 34.74 42.23 -5.56
C GLY A 263 34.25 43.67 -5.65
N SER A 264 33.94 44.13 -6.86
CA SER A 264 33.12 45.31 -7.05
C SER A 264 31.72 44.95 -6.54
N ARG A 265 31.31 45.56 -5.42
CA ARG A 265 29.96 45.43 -4.88
C ARG A 265 28.97 45.74 -6.00
N ARG A 266 28.01 44.84 -6.27
CA ARG A 266 27.03 45.04 -7.34
C ARG A 266 26.32 46.38 -7.15
N GLU A 267 26.30 47.20 -8.19
CA GLU A 267 25.57 48.47 -8.19
C GLU A 267 24.09 48.20 -7.98
N THR A 268 23.46 48.98 -7.09
CA THR A 268 22.05 48.79 -6.75
C THR A 268 21.20 49.37 -7.88
N PRO A 269 20.24 48.61 -8.45
CA PRO A 269 19.36 49.14 -9.48
C PRO A 269 18.61 50.40 -8.99
N GLY A 270 18.36 51.35 -9.89
CA GLY A 270 17.51 52.53 -9.67
C GLY A 270 16.05 52.28 -10.04
N GLU A 271 15.12 53.10 -9.56
CA GLU A 271 13.69 52.93 -9.88
C GLU A 271 13.39 53.28 -11.35
N ILE A 272 12.49 52.50 -11.99
CA ILE A 272 12.05 52.72 -13.37
C ILE A 272 10.96 53.82 -13.39
N PRO A 273 11.19 54.97 -14.05
CA PRO A 273 10.21 56.07 -14.08
C PRO A 273 9.08 55.83 -15.10
N GLY A 274 7.93 56.47 -14.90
CA GLY A 274 6.92 56.67 -15.97
C GLY A 274 5.87 55.57 -16.18
N HIS A 275 5.83 54.50 -15.37
CA HIS A 275 4.86 53.41 -15.53
C HIS A 275 3.99 53.19 -14.28
N ALA A 276 2.81 53.83 -14.22
CA ALA A 276 1.96 53.85 -13.03
C ALA A 276 1.48 52.46 -12.58
N VAL A 277 1.06 51.60 -13.52
CA VAL A 277 0.61 50.22 -13.25
C VAL A 277 1.75 49.38 -12.69
N HIS A 278 2.93 49.49 -13.31
CA HIS A 278 4.15 48.81 -12.86
C HIS A 278 4.56 49.25 -11.45
N ALA A 279 4.67 50.56 -11.21
CA ALA A 279 5.04 51.11 -9.90
C ALA A 279 4.01 50.77 -8.80
N SER A 280 2.73 50.65 -9.16
CA SER A 280 1.69 50.21 -8.22
C SER A 280 1.83 48.74 -7.84
N ALA A 281 2.11 47.86 -8.81
CA ALA A 281 2.32 46.44 -8.55
C ALA A 281 3.60 46.19 -7.72
N VAL A 282 4.68 46.91 -8.02
CA VAL A 282 5.94 46.85 -7.24
C VAL A 282 5.70 47.25 -5.79
N ARG A 283 4.98 48.35 -5.54
CA ARG A 283 4.59 48.76 -4.18
C ARG A 283 3.73 47.71 -3.50
N ARG A 284 2.74 47.16 -4.20
CA ARG A 284 1.89 46.09 -3.66
C ARG A 284 2.71 44.88 -3.21
N VAL A 285 3.67 44.41 -4.01
CA VAL A 285 4.53 43.27 -3.62
C VAL A 285 5.43 43.63 -2.44
N GLN A 286 5.98 44.85 -2.40
CA GLN A 286 6.77 45.33 -1.26
C GLN A 286 5.95 45.32 0.03
N ASP A 287 4.73 45.86 0.00
CA ASP A 287 3.86 45.95 1.17
C ASP A 287 3.40 44.56 1.63
N LEU A 288 2.99 43.71 0.67
CA LEU A 288 2.53 42.34 0.90
C LEU A 288 3.59 41.49 1.61
N PHE A 289 4.85 41.57 1.17
CA PHE A 289 5.97 40.89 1.79
C PHE A 289 6.71 41.77 2.80
N ALA A 290 6.14 42.87 3.31
CA ALA A 290 6.76 43.77 4.28
C ALA A 290 8.27 44.06 4.03
N LEU A 291 8.65 44.34 2.78
CA LEU A 291 10.04 44.46 2.34
C LEU A 291 10.62 45.86 2.62
N PRO A 292 11.96 46.00 2.81
CA PRO A 292 12.60 47.29 3.04
C PRO A 292 12.32 48.31 1.92
N PRO A 293 12.25 49.63 2.21
CA PRO A 293 11.95 50.67 1.21
C PRO A 293 12.84 50.61 -0.04
N GLY A 294 14.11 50.24 0.11
CA GLY A 294 15.08 50.09 -0.99
C GLY A 294 14.92 48.86 -1.89
N SER A 295 13.90 48.02 -1.68
CA SER A 295 13.67 46.81 -2.49
C SER A 295 12.94 47.08 -3.82
N ARG A 296 12.30 48.26 -3.97
CA ARG A 296 11.49 48.61 -5.15
C ARG A 296 12.23 48.49 -6.47
N PRO A 297 13.48 48.95 -6.62
CA PRO A 297 14.20 48.80 -7.89
C PRO A 297 14.38 47.34 -8.30
N LEU A 298 14.65 46.46 -7.34
CA LEU A 298 14.85 45.03 -7.58
C LEU A 298 13.52 44.33 -7.94
N LEU A 299 12.43 44.68 -7.25
CA LEU A 299 11.09 44.19 -7.57
C LEU A 299 10.60 44.71 -8.93
N GLY A 300 10.96 45.94 -9.29
CA GLY A 300 10.70 46.49 -10.62
C GLY A 300 11.44 45.70 -11.70
N GLN A 301 12.71 45.40 -11.48
CA GLN A 301 13.53 44.57 -12.38
C GLN A 301 12.88 43.20 -12.65
N ALA A 302 12.29 42.56 -11.63
CA ALA A 302 11.60 41.27 -11.78
C ALA A 302 10.43 41.29 -12.78
N LEU A 303 9.87 42.47 -13.04
CA LEU A 303 8.78 42.71 -13.99
C LEU A 303 9.27 43.41 -15.28
N VAL A 304 10.56 43.27 -15.61
CA VAL A 304 11.14 43.70 -16.89
C VAL A 304 11.45 42.49 -17.77
N HIS A 305 10.79 42.37 -18.91
CA HIS A 305 11.09 41.32 -19.90
C HIS A 305 12.26 41.74 -20.82
N ALA A 306 13.04 40.76 -21.29
CA ALA A 306 14.19 40.98 -22.17
C ALA A 306 13.87 41.79 -23.45
N SER A 307 12.66 41.66 -24.00
CA SER A 307 12.24 42.46 -25.16
C SER A 307 12.08 43.95 -24.83
N TRP A 308 11.65 44.28 -23.60
CA TRP A 308 11.53 45.68 -23.17
C TRP A 308 12.90 46.26 -22.81
N GLU A 309 13.77 45.46 -22.20
CA GLU A 309 15.17 45.87 -21.95
C GLU A 309 15.88 46.24 -23.26
N TYR A 310 15.70 45.42 -24.30
CA TYR A 310 16.27 45.67 -25.62
C TYR A 310 15.80 47.00 -26.22
N GLU A 311 14.49 47.30 -26.12
CA GLU A 311 13.89 48.52 -26.67
C GLU A 311 14.20 49.78 -25.86
N GLN A 312 14.34 49.67 -24.53
CA GLN A 312 14.52 50.80 -23.60
C GLN A 312 15.92 50.87 -22.99
N ARG A 313 16.92 50.31 -23.66
CA ARG A 313 18.30 50.19 -23.16
C ARG A 313 18.92 51.53 -22.73
N SER A 314 18.61 52.62 -23.44
CA SER A 314 19.10 53.97 -23.12
C SER A 314 18.53 54.52 -21.80
N VAL A 315 17.35 54.05 -21.39
CA VAL A 315 16.68 54.42 -20.14
C VAL A 315 17.17 53.54 -18.99
N LEU A 316 17.41 52.25 -19.23
CA LEU A 316 17.77 51.29 -18.17
C LEU A 316 19.25 51.31 -17.81
N MET A 317 20.14 51.59 -18.76
CA MET A 317 21.58 51.59 -18.52
C MET A 317 22.02 52.58 -17.42
N PRO A 318 21.53 53.85 -17.38
CA PRO A 318 21.85 54.77 -16.27
C PRO A 318 21.26 54.36 -14.91
N LEU A 319 20.24 53.49 -14.92
CA LEU A 319 19.57 52.98 -13.72
C LEU A 319 20.15 51.63 -13.27
N HIS A 320 21.16 51.09 -13.95
CA HIS A 320 21.69 49.74 -13.69
C HIS A 320 20.59 48.65 -13.66
N GLN A 321 19.53 48.84 -14.44
CA GLN A 321 18.40 47.91 -14.61
C GLN A 321 18.69 46.92 -15.76
N GLN A 322 18.17 45.70 -15.63
CA GLN A 322 18.30 44.63 -16.64
C GLN A 322 17.02 43.77 -16.67
N ASP A 323 16.95 42.76 -17.53
CA ASP A 323 15.81 41.84 -17.53
C ASP A 323 15.66 40.98 -16.25
N ASN A 324 14.52 40.32 -16.19
CA ASN A 324 14.11 39.47 -15.09
C ASN A 324 14.67 38.04 -15.13
N GLN A 325 15.47 37.63 -16.12
CA GLN A 325 15.91 36.24 -16.27
C GLN A 325 16.80 35.78 -15.12
N ALA A 326 17.73 36.62 -14.67
CA ALA A 326 18.63 36.26 -13.57
C ALA A 326 17.86 36.09 -12.25
N LEU A 327 16.90 36.98 -11.97
CA LEU A 327 16.01 36.85 -10.81
C LEU A 327 15.07 35.65 -10.95
N GLY A 328 14.60 35.37 -12.17
CA GLY A 328 13.81 34.19 -12.51
C GLY A 328 14.54 32.90 -12.17
N PHE A 329 15.82 32.80 -12.52
CA PHE A 329 16.66 31.66 -12.14
C PHE A 329 16.80 31.50 -10.62
N ILE A 330 17.01 32.59 -9.86
CA ILE A 330 17.06 32.52 -8.40
C ILE A 330 15.73 32.02 -7.84
N GLY A 331 14.62 32.62 -8.28
CA GLY A 331 13.29 32.23 -7.82
C GLY A 331 12.92 30.79 -8.16
N SER A 332 13.35 30.28 -9.32
CA SER A 332 13.13 28.88 -9.69
C SER A 332 13.85 27.93 -8.72
N GLN A 333 15.06 28.26 -8.26
CA GLN A 333 15.78 27.45 -7.26
C GLN A 333 15.09 27.49 -5.89
N VAL A 334 14.54 28.64 -5.51
CA VAL A 334 13.78 28.81 -4.26
C VAL A 334 12.51 27.97 -4.29
N LEU A 335 11.67 28.12 -5.32
CA LEU A 335 10.40 27.41 -5.44
C LEU A 335 10.60 25.90 -5.57
N ASN A 336 11.61 25.45 -6.32
CA ASN A 336 11.96 24.04 -6.41
C ASN A 336 12.41 23.48 -5.06
N PHE A 337 13.19 24.24 -4.27
CA PHE A 337 13.57 23.83 -2.92
C PHE A 337 12.34 23.69 -2.00
N GLU A 338 11.46 24.68 -1.96
CA GLU A 338 10.25 24.63 -1.12
C GLU A 338 9.36 23.45 -1.49
N TYR A 339 9.19 23.18 -2.78
CA TYR A 339 8.45 22.04 -3.27
C TYR A 339 9.07 20.71 -2.82
N VAL A 340 10.37 20.50 -3.06
CA VAL A 340 11.05 19.25 -2.69
C VAL A 340 11.13 19.11 -1.16
N LEU A 341 11.25 20.19 -0.41
CA LEU A 341 11.23 20.17 1.06
C LEU A 341 9.86 19.70 1.59
N ALA A 342 8.75 20.19 1.02
CA ALA A 342 7.42 19.74 1.37
C ALA A 342 7.22 18.24 1.05
N GLN A 343 7.71 17.78 -0.11
CA GLN A 343 7.67 16.36 -0.48
C GLN A 343 8.51 15.49 0.46
N ALA A 344 9.70 15.95 0.86
CA ALA A 344 10.55 15.24 1.79
C ALA A 344 9.90 15.12 3.18
N ARG A 345 9.31 16.21 3.70
CA ARG A 345 8.57 16.19 4.97
C ARG A 345 7.40 15.22 4.94
N SER A 346 6.65 15.18 3.84
CA SER A 346 5.59 14.18 3.67
C SER A 346 6.14 12.75 3.56
N SER A 347 7.22 12.55 2.83
CA SER A 347 7.84 11.24 2.61
C SER A 347 8.42 10.64 3.89
N VAL A 348 8.78 11.46 4.87
CA VAL A 348 9.24 10.99 6.18
C VAL A 348 8.09 10.35 6.99
N HIS A 349 6.85 10.76 6.78
CA HIS A 349 5.67 10.14 7.39
C HIS A 349 5.08 9.00 6.57
N SER A 350 5.21 9.07 5.24
CA SER A 350 4.74 8.03 4.31
C SER A 350 5.81 7.73 3.26
N PRO A 351 6.82 6.91 3.61
CA PRO A 351 7.97 6.63 2.75
C PRO A 351 7.57 5.96 1.43
N PRO A 352 7.81 6.60 0.27
CA PRO A 352 7.43 6.01 -1.03
C PRO A 352 8.44 4.94 -1.45
N ASP A 353 8.01 3.92 -2.20
CA ASP A 353 8.93 2.89 -2.72
C ASP A 353 9.92 3.43 -3.76
N ALA A 354 9.54 4.50 -4.47
CA ALA A 354 10.34 5.14 -5.50
C ALA A 354 10.32 6.67 -5.33
N PHE A 355 11.41 7.32 -5.75
CA PHE A 355 11.51 8.78 -5.70
C PHE A 355 10.88 9.45 -6.92
N PHE A 356 10.15 10.53 -6.66
CA PHE A 356 9.55 11.37 -7.68
C PHE A 356 10.10 12.78 -7.56
N SER A 357 11.00 13.15 -8.48
CA SER A 357 11.25 14.57 -8.75
C SER A 357 10.33 15.03 -9.87
N THR A 358 9.32 15.81 -9.51
CA THR A 358 8.51 16.60 -10.43
C THR A 358 8.86 18.06 -10.21
N SER A 359 9.47 18.71 -11.21
CA SER A 359 9.45 20.16 -11.27
C SER A 359 8.01 20.62 -11.44
N VAL A 360 7.58 21.64 -10.70
CA VAL A 360 6.26 22.25 -10.87
C VAL A 360 6.13 22.79 -12.31
N PRO A 361 5.04 22.48 -13.05
CA PRO A 361 4.87 22.93 -14.42
C PRO A 361 4.82 24.46 -14.56
N ASN A 362 5.33 25.00 -15.68
CA ASN A 362 5.32 26.44 -15.94
C ASN A 362 3.90 27.06 -15.95
N THR A 363 2.88 26.28 -16.31
CA THR A 363 1.47 26.71 -16.28
C THR A 363 1.01 27.11 -14.89
N VAL A 364 1.55 26.48 -13.84
CA VAL A 364 1.25 26.80 -12.45
C VAL A 364 1.79 28.18 -12.08
N TYR A 365 3.05 28.46 -12.44
CA TYR A 365 3.69 29.75 -12.17
C TYR A 365 3.05 30.89 -12.98
N ASP A 366 2.69 30.65 -14.25
CA ASP A 366 1.93 31.62 -15.05
C ASP A 366 0.55 31.91 -14.44
N SER A 367 -0.16 30.87 -13.98
CA SER A 367 -1.44 31.04 -13.28
C SER A 367 -1.27 31.84 -12.00
N ALA A 368 -0.20 31.59 -11.23
CA ALA A 368 0.12 32.35 -10.02
C ALA A 368 0.41 33.83 -10.32
N LEU A 369 1.10 34.16 -11.42
CA LEU A 369 1.29 35.55 -11.87
C LEU A 369 -0.03 36.26 -12.10
N ARG A 370 -0.97 35.58 -12.78
CA ARG A 370 -2.28 36.13 -13.15
C ARG A 370 -3.17 36.31 -11.93
N LEU A 371 -3.24 35.30 -11.06
CA LEU A 371 -3.99 35.36 -9.80
C LEU A 371 -3.43 36.40 -8.83
N ALA A 372 -2.11 36.58 -8.81
CA ALA A 372 -1.46 37.66 -8.06
C ALA A 372 -1.78 39.06 -8.63
N GLY A 373 -2.34 39.15 -9.84
CA GLY A 373 -2.64 40.41 -10.53
C GLY A 373 -1.39 41.14 -11.02
N LEU A 374 -0.30 40.41 -11.28
CA LEU A 374 1.00 40.98 -11.68
C LEU A 374 1.20 41.01 -13.20
N ALA A 375 0.44 40.22 -13.96
CA ALA A 375 0.57 40.16 -15.41
C ALA A 375 0.46 41.53 -16.11
N PRO A 376 -0.46 42.45 -15.75
CA PRO A 376 -0.54 43.78 -16.37
C PRO A 376 0.64 44.71 -16.05
N ALA A 377 1.44 44.38 -15.03
CA ALA A 377 2.59 45.17 -14.60
C ALA A 377 3.92 44.75 -15.25
N LEU A 378 3.92 43.65 -16.01
CA LEU A 378 5.08 43.15 -16.75
C LEU A 378 5.37 44.06 -17.95
N LEU A 379 6.55 44.67 -17.96
CA LEU A 379 7.01 45.53 -19.05
C LEU A 379 7.49 44.68 -20.22
N LEU A 380 6.81 44.80 -21.36
CA LEU A 380 7.06 44.08 -22.60
C LEU A 380 7.39 45.06 -23.73
N GLY A 381 8.36 44.72 -24.57
CA GLY A 381 8.59 45.45 -25.82
C GLY A 381 7.38 45.38 -26.76
N VAL A 382 7.23 46.36 -27.65
CA VAL A 382 6.05 46.55 -28.53
C VAL A 382 5.67 45.27 -29.26
N GLY A 383 6.67 44.57 -29.83
CA GLY A 383 6.44 43.32 -30.57
C GLY A 383 5.96 42.15 -29.71
N GLN A 384 6.41 42.08 -28.44
CA GLN A 384 5.96 41.04 -27.51
C GLN A 384 4.59 41.39 -26.92
N ALA A 385 4.35 42.66 -26.59
CA ALA A 385 3.07 43.13 -26.09
C ALA A 385 1.92 42.81 -27.06
N ALA A 386 2.14 42.97 -28.37
CA ALA A 386 1.17 42.62 -29.41
C ALA A 386 0.83 41.11 -29.45
N LYS A 387 1.75 40.23 -29.00
CA LYS A 387 1.55 38.77 -28.93
C LYS A 387 0.97 38.29 -27.59
N GLY A 388 0.83 39.19 -26.61
CA GLY A 388 0.42 38.86 -25.24
C GLY A 388 1.55 38.25 -24.38
N ILE A 389 1.16 37.61 -23.28
CA ILE A 389 2.07 36.97 -22.31
C ILE A 389 1.95 35.44 -22.45
N PRO A 390 2.88 34.77 -23.16
CA PRO A 390 3.01 33.31 -23.17
C PRO A 390 3.27 32.74 -21.78
N VAL A 391 2.98 31.46 -21.59
CA VAL A 391 3.16 30.74 -20.32
C VAL A 391 4.61 30.81 -19.83
N GLU A 392 5.59 30.73 -20.72
CA GLU A 392 7.01 30.79 -20.38
C GLU A 392 7.41 32.17 -19.83
N VAL A 393 6.87 33.23 -20.45
CA VAL A 393 7.11 34.62 -20.06
C VAL A 393 6.44 34.90 -18.71
N GLY A 394 5.21 34.45 -18.53
CA GLY A 394 4.48 34.60 -17.27
C GLY A 394 5.10 33.80 -16.12
N SER A 395 5.49 32.55 -16.39
CA SER A 395 6.21 31.69 -15.44
C SER A 395 7.51 32.34 -14.97
N ASN A 396 8.36 32.79 -15.91
CA ASN A 396 9.63 33.42 -15.57
C ASN A 396 9.43 34.73 -14.79
N ALA A 397 8.43 35.53 -15.14
CA ALA A 397 8.12 36.75 -14.39
C ALA A 397 7.69 36.46 -12.94
N PHE A 398 6.84 35.44 -12.71
CA PHE A 398 6.45 35.07 -11.35
C PHE A 398 7.63 34.56 -10.55
N GLN A 399 8.43 33.66 -11.13
CA GLN A 399 9.67 33.19 -10.52
C GLN A 399 10.61 34.35 -10.20
N ALA A 400 10.74 35.34 -11.10
CA ALA A 400 11.60 36.49 -10.87
C ALA A 400 11.11 37.36 -9.70
N VAL A 401 9.80 37.52 -9.54
CA VAL A 401 9.23 38.23 -8.39
C VAL A 401 9.58 37.51 -7.10
N ILE A 402 9.43 36.19 -7.05
CA ILE A 402 9.85 35.38 -5.89
C ILE A 402 11.36 35.48 -5.65
N GLY A 403 12.17 35.45 -6.71
CA GLY A 403 13.61 35.66 -6.62
C GLY A 403 13.99 37.03 -6.04
N ALA A 404 13.31 38.09 -6.47
CA ALA A 404 13.51 39.44 -5.95
C ALA A 404 13.09 39.56 -4.47
N VAL A 405 11.96 38.96 -4.07
CA VAL A 405 11.52 38.89 -2.67
C VAL A 405 12.57 38.16 -1.82
N PHE A 406 13.05 37.01 -2.29
CA PHE A 406 14.06 36.20 -1.60
C PHE A 406 15.38 36.97 -1.39
N VAL A 407 15.85 37.68 -2.42
CA VAL A 407 17.05 38.52 -2.34
C VAL A 407 16.82 39.72 -1.41
N ALA A 408 15.68 40.41 -1.52
CA ALA A 408 15.35 41.57 -0.70
C ALA A 408 15.21 41.23 0.81
N ARG A 409 14.81 39.99 1.12
CA ARG A 409 14.78 39.42 2.47
C ARG A 409 16.13 38.91 2.97
N ASN A 410 17.21 39.10 2.19
CA ASN A 410 18.55 38.62 2.51
C ASN A 410 18.63 37.09 2.64
N PHE A 411 18.04 36.37 1.68
CA PHE A 411 18.14 34.91 1.53
C PHE A 411 17.66 34.11 2.76
N PRO A 412 16.38 34.24 3.16
CA PRO A 412 15.83 33.49 4.29
C PRO A 412 15.92 31.96 4.08
N PRO A 413 15.91 31.15 5.14
CA PRO A 413 15.98 29.68 5.01
C PRO A 413 14.79 29.08 4.24
N SER A 414 13.59 29.63 4.46
CA SER A 414 12.34 29.31 3.76
C SER A 414 11.46 30.56 3.62
N LEU A 415 10.63 30.60 2.56
CA LEU A 415 9.59 31.61 2.37
C LEU A 415 8.22 31.19 2.91
N ALA A 416 8.06 29.94 3.35
CA ALA A 416 6.77 29.39 3.78
C ALA A 416 6.19 30.12 5.00
N GLU A 417 7.04 30.41 5.99
CA GLU A 417 6.65 31.03 7.25
C GLU A 417 6.31 32.53 7.10
N GLU A 418 6.88 33.16 6.08
CA GLU A 418 6.71 34.58 5.78
C GLU A 418 5.81 34.79 4.56
N TRP A 419 5.09 33.73 4.13
CA TRP A 419 4.20 33.80 2.98
C TRP A 419 2.95 34.64 3.33
N PRO A 420 2.61 35.65 2.52
CA PRO A 420 1.56 36.59 2.86
C PRO A 420 0.17 35.94 2.84
N LEU A 421 -0.67 36.37 3.77
CA LEU A 421 -2.02 35.82 3.97
C LEU A 421 -2.88 35.98 2.71
N GLU A 422 -2.74 37.10 2.00
CA GLU A 422 -3.48 37.40 0.78
C GLU A 422 -3.10 36.51 -0.39
N TRP A 423 -1.89 35.92 -0.37
CA TRP A 423 -1.45 34.92 -1.36
C TRP A 423 -1.46 33.49 -0.79
N ARG A 424 -2.05 33.28 0.39
CA ARG A 424 -2.10 31.96 1.03
C ARG A 424 -2.75 30.89 0.14
N THR A 425 -3.70 31.27 -0.70
CA THR A 425 -4.37 30.37 -1.65
C THR A 425 -3.47 29.94 -2.81
N LEU A 426 -2.41 30.68 -3.13
CA LEU A 426 -1.43 30.31 -4.16
C LEU A 426 -0.49 29.21 -3.66
N TRP A 427 -0.20 29.17 -2.36
CA TRP A 427 0.81 28.27 -1.80
C TRP A 427 0.50 26.77 -2.04
N PRO A 428 -0.72 26.25 -1.78
CA PRO A 428 -1.06 24.86 -2.10
C PRO A 428 -1.02 24.56 -3.61
N THR A 429 -1.20 25.55 -4.47
CA THR A 429 -1.09 25.37 -5.93
C THR A 429 0.38 25.29 -6.37
N LEU A 430 1.24 26.11 -5.77
CA LEU A 430 2.68 26.14 -6.03
C LEU A 430 3.38 24.92 -5.40
N ILE A 431 2.92 24.48 -4.24
CA ILE A 431 3.48 23.41 -3.43
C ILE A 431 2.31 22.51 -2.97
N PRO A 432 1.80 21.64 -3.86
CA PRO A 432 0.74 20.70 -3.51
C PRO A 432 1.25 19.69 -2.47
N GLU A 433 0.36 19.29 -1.55
CA GLU A 433 0.60 18.13 -0.67
C GLU A 433 0.89 16.88 -1.52
N ALA A 434 1.73 15.98 -1.02
CA ALA A 434 2.28 14.86 -1.78
C ALA A 434 1.20 13.99 -2.43
N SER A 435 0.93 14.24 -3.72
CA SER A 435 0.10 13.40 -4.57
C SER A 435 1.01 12.50 -5.41
N ILE A 436 0.79 11.19 -5.34
CA ILE A 436 1.47 10.21 -6.19
C ILE A 436 1.11 10.54 -7.64
N ASP A 437 2.13 10.69 -8.49
CA ASP A 437 1.92 10.93 -9.91
C ASP A 437 1.03 9.85 -10.56
N THR A 438 0.07 10.26 -11.38
CA THR A 438 -0.95 9.35 -11.96
C THR A 438 -0.34 8.21 -12.77
N THR A 439 0.79 8.42 -13.45
CA THR A 439 1.49 7.34 -14.18
C THR A 439 2.08 6.30 -13.23
N THR A 440 2.48 6.72 -12.04
CA THR A 440 3.04 5.86 -10.99
C THR A 440 1.93 5.13 -10.25
N ALA A 441 0.84 5.83 -9.89
CA ALA A 441 -0.33 5.21 -9.29
C ALA A 441 -0.87 4.09 -10.18
N LEU A 442 -1.03 4.37 -11.47
CA LEU A 442 -1.45 3.38 -12.45
C LEU A 442 -0.41 2.26 -12.64
N GLY A 443 0.89 2.59 -12.63
CA GLY A 443 1.97 1.60 -12.69
C GLY A 443 1.97 0.62 -11.52
N LYS A 444 1.72 1.11 -10.28
CA LYS A 444 1.57 0.27 -9.09
C LYS A 444 0.38 -0.67 -9.21
N LEU A 445 -0.79 -0.16 -9.60
CA LEU A 445 -2.00 -0.95 -9.78
C LEU A 445 -1.82 -2.03 -10.86
N ALA A 446 -1.23 -1.68 -12.01
CA ALA A 446 -0.98 -2.63 -13.08
C ALA A 446 0.03 -3.71 -12.68
N SER A 447 1.10 -3.35 -11.95
CA SER A 447 2.03 -4.34 -11.41
C SER A 447 1.33 -5.30 -10.45
N GLY A 448 0.44 -4.80 -9.58
CA GLY A 448 -0.36 -5.64 -8.67
C GLY A 448 -1.29 -6.60 -9.40
N MET A 449 -1.83 -6.18 -10.55
CA MET A 449 -2.66 -7.01 -11.42
C MET A 449 -1.86 -7.92 -12.37
N GLN A 450 -0.54 -7.79 -12.48
CA GLN A 450 0.28 -8.41 -13.54
C GLN A 450 -0.09 -7.95 -14.96
N LEU A 451 -0.50 -6.68 -15.10
CA LEU A 451 -0.72 -5.98 -16.37
C LEU A 451 0.52 -5.19 -16.77
N GLN A 452 0.82 -5.16 -18.07
CA GLN A 452 1.85 -4.28 -18.63
C GLN A 452 1.20 -3.01 -19.19
N ILE A 453 1.84 -1.86 -18.97
CA ILE A 453 1.40 -0.58 -19.52
C ILE A 453 2.49 0.01 -20.40
N HIS A 454 2.10 0.40 -21.60
CA HIS A 454 2.92 1.21 -22.48
C HIS A 454 2.20 2.51 -22.85
N TYR A 455 2.95 3.59 -23.07
CA TYR A 455 2.37 4.88 -23.48
C TYR A 455 2.85 5.24 -24.89
N THR A 456 1.90 5.39 -25.81
CA THR A 456 2.18 5.96 -27.13
C THR A 456 1.93 7.47 -27.09
N VAL A 457 2.83 8.28 -27.67
CA VAL A 457 2.72 9.75 -27.65
C VAL A 457 2.78 10.28 -29.08
N ARG A 458 1.79 11.08 -29.47
CA ARG A 458 1.72 11.77 -30.76
C ARG A 458 1.96 13.26 -30.56
N GLU A 459 2.68 13.87 -31.50
CA GLU A 459 3.00 15.31 -31.50
C GLU A 459 2.16 16.03 -32.54
N TYR A 460 1.61 17.19 -32.18
CA TYR A 460 0.81 18.04 -33.06
C TYR A 460 1.23 19.51 -32.92
N GLY A 461 1.08 20.29 -33.99
CA GLY A 461 1.34 21.73 -33.99
C GLY A 461 2.77 22.13 -34.41
N PRO A 462 3.01 23.44 -34.57
CA PRO A 462 4.30 23.97 -35.01
C PRO A 462 5.38 23.79 -33.93
N ASP A 463 6.66 23.76 -34.31
CA ASP A 463 7.78 23.45 -33.40
C ASP A 463 7.86 24.32 -32.13
N HIS A 464 7.34 25.55 -32.20
CA HIS A 464 7.28 26.53 -31.11
C HIS A 464 6.02 26.44 -30.24
N GLY A 465 5.12 25.49 -30.51
CA GLY A 465 3.85 25.29 -29.79
C GLY A 465 3.38 23.83 -29.83
N LYS A 466 4.32 22.87 -29.75
CA LYS A 466 4.02 21.44 -29.84
C LYS A 466 3.10 21.00 -28.69
N GLN A 467 1.94 20.47 -29.06
CA GLN A 467 1.07 19.75 -28.15
C GLN A 467 1.32 18.25 -28.29
N HIS A 468 1.25 17.54 -27.17
CA HIS A 468 1.35 16.10 -27.13
C HIS A 468 0.00 15.52 -26.70
N ARG A 469 -0.40 14.44 -27.36
CA ARG A 469 -1.43 13.54 -26.86
C ARG A 469 -0.81 12.19 -26.58
N ALA A 470 -1.16 11.59 -25.46
CA ALA A 470 -0.72 10.24 -25.15
C ALA A 470 -1.91 9.30 -25.03
N THR A 471 -1.65 8.02 -25.29
CA THR A 471 -2.58 6.93 -25.09
C THR A 471 -1.91 5.87 -24.24
N ALA A 472 -2.58 5.44 -23.18
CA ALA A 472 -2.17 4.29 -22.38
C ALA A 472 -2.65 3.01 -23.09
N VAL A 473 -1.72 2.07 -23.30
CA VAL A 473 -1.98 0.75 -23.88
C VAL A 473 -1.74 -0.28 -22.79
N LEU A 474 -2.80 -0.97 -22.38
CA LEU A 474 -2.74 -2.05 -21.41
C LEU A 474 -2.57 -3.37 -22.16
N THR A 475 -1.61 -4.19 -21.74
CA THR A 475 -1.32 -5.49 -22.34
C THR A 475 -1.39 -6.57 -21.28
N SER A 476 -2.10 -7.66 -21.61
CA SER A 476 -2.29 -8.81 -20.74
C SER A 476 -1.68 -10.04 -21.42
N SER A 477 -0.63 -10.60 -20.82
CA SER A 477 -0.08 -11.89 -21.22
C SER A 477 -1.07 -13.04 -21.02
N LEU A 478 -1.96 -12.94 -20.02
CA LEU A 478 -2.97 -13.95 -19.69
C LEU A 478 -4.02 -14.12 -20.80
N LEU A 479 -4.63 -13.00 -21.20
CA LEU A 479 -5.58 -12.92 -22.31
C LEU A 479 -4.93 -12.97 -23.71
N GLN A 480 -3.60 -12.88 -23.80
CA GLN A 480 -2.87 -12.68 -25.07
C GLN A 480 -3.44 -11.51 -25.91
N ALA A 481 -3.84 -10.43 -25.24
CA ALA A 481 -4.52 -9.30 -25.86
C ALA A 481 -4.02 -7.97 -25.28
N ALA A 482 -4.26 -6.88 -26.02
CA ALA A 482 -3.99 -5.52 -25.60
C ALA A 482 -5.18 -4.60 -25.91
N VAL A 483 -5.40 -3.60 -25.08
CA VAL A 483 -6.42 -2.57 -25.27
C VAL A 483 -5.80 -1.19 -25.15
N SER A 484 -6.24 -0.25 -25.98
CA SER A 484 -5.82 1.15 -25.91
C SER A 484 -6.91 1.97 -25.25
N ALA A 485 -6.55 2.75 -24.25
CA ALA A 485 -7.43 3.77 -23.68
C ALA A 485 -7.69 4.89 -24.69
N ARG A 486 -8.65 5.76 -24.38
CA ARG A 486 -8.84 7.00 -25.14
C ARG A 486 -7.59 7.89 -25.06
N GLU A 487 -7.35 8.68 -26.10
CA GLU A 487 -6.30 9.72 -26.08
C GLU A 487 -6.58 10.72 -24.94
N GLY A 488 -5.54 11.00 -24.15
CA GLY A 488 -5.56 12.09 -23.18
C GLY A 488 -5.63 13.46 -23.83
N GLU A 489 -5.91 14.50 -23.04
CA GLU A 489 -5.99 15.87 -23.55
C GLU A 489 -4.69 16.35 -24.20
N ALA A 490 -4.83 17.26 -25.17
CA ALA A 490 -3.70 17.85 -25.87
C ALA A 490 -2.99 18.86 -24.97
N ILE A 491 -1.82 18.50 -24.47
CA ILE A 491 -1.10 19.27 -23.45
C ILE A 491 0.37 19.46 -23.87
N SER A 492 0.97 20.58 -23.45
CA SER A 492 2.40 20.83 -23.64
C SER A 492 3.25 19.95 -22.72
N GLY A 493 4.21 19.22 -23.29
CA GLY A 493 5.10 18.28 -22.58
C GLY A 493 4.65 16.80 -22.60
N LYS A 494 5.56 15.92 -23.05
CA LYS A 494 5.33 14.46 -23.15
C LYS A 494 4.97 13.80 -21.82
N LYS A 495 5.55 14.28 -20.72
CA LYS A 495 5.31 13.75 -19.37
C LYS A 495 3.88 14.01 -18.91
N VAL A 496 3.39 15.24 -19.10
CA VAL A 496 2.04 15.64 -18.71
C VAL A 496 0.98 14.94 -19.57
N ALA A 497 1.26 14.77 -20.87
CA ALA A 497 0.39 13.97 -21.74
C ALA A 497 0.26 12.52 -21.26
N ARG A 498 1.35 11.88 -20.80
CA ARG A 498 1.31 10.53 -20.19
C ARG A 498 0.51 10.49 -18.90
N GLN A 499 0.65 11.50 -18.04
CA GLN A 499 -0.14 11.63 -16.81
C GLN A 499 -1.64 11.74 -17.10
N ALA A 500 -2.02 12.54 -18.10
CA ALA A 500 -3.42 12.64 -18.54
C ALA A 500 -3.95 11.31 -19.10
N ALA A 501 -3.14 10.59 -19.87
CA ALA A 501 -3.50 9.27 -20.37
C ALA A 501 -3.61 8.23 -19.25
N ALA A 502 -2.77 8.31 -18.22
CA ALA A 502 -2.86 7.46 -17.04
C ALA A 502 -4.12 7.75 -16.22
N GLN A 503 -4.48 9.03 -16.07
CA GLN A 503 -5.69 9.45 -15.36
C GLN A 503 -6.95 8.85 -15.99
N VAL A 504 -7.06 8.83 -17.32
CA VAL A 504 -8.20 8.19 -18.02
C VAL A 504 -8.38 6.73 -17.59
N VAL A 505 -7.29 5.98 -17.43
CA VAL A 505 -7.37 4.57 -17.00
C VAL A 505 -7.70 4.46 -15.50
N LEU A 506 -7.18 5.36 -14.67
CA LEU A 506 -7.52 5.43 -13.25
C LEU A 506 -9.01 5.73 -13.03
N ASP A 507 -9.58 6.68 -13.78
CA ASP A 507 -11.01 7.00 -13.70
C ASP A 507 -11.89 5.79 -14.07
N ILE A 508 -11.45 4.97 -15.06
CA ILE A 508 -12.14 3.73 -15.44
C ILE A 508 -12.02 2.69 -14.33
N LEU A 509 -10.85 2.57 -13.69
CA LEU A 509 -10.65 1.66 -12.56
C LEU A 509 -11.52 2.07 -11.37
N ASP A 510 -11.63 3.36 -11.08
CA ASP A 510 -12.52 3.89 -10.03
C ASP A 510 -14.00 3.60 -10.35
N ALA A 511 -14.41 3.77 -11.61
CA ALA A 511 -15.76 3.43 -12.05
C ALA A 511 -16.06 1.92 -11.95
N LEU A 512 -15.10 1.06 -12.29
CA LEU A 512 -15.20 -0.39 -12.11
C LEU A 512 -15.26 -0.80 -10.64
N ALA A 513 -14.57 -0.07 -9.78
CA ALA A 513 -14.56 -0.28 -8.35
C ALA A 513 -15.86 0.18 -7.68
N GLY A 514 -16.68 1.03 -8.30
CA GLY A 514 -17.96 1.48 -7.77
C GLY A 514 -19.05 0.38 -7.69
N ARG A 515 -20.12 0.64 -6.93
CA ARG A 515 -21.23 -0.33 -6.68
C ARG A 515 -22.03 -0.69 -7.93
N GLN A 516 -22.14 0.24 -8.88
CA GLN A 516 -22.94 0.11 -10.10
C GLN A 516 -22.08 0.43 -11.35
N PRO A 517 -21.09 -0.43 -11.68
CA PRO A 517 -20.10 -0.14 -12.71
C PRO A 517 -20.72 0.01 -14.11
N ALA A 518 -21.74 -0.78 -14.47
CA ALA A 518 -22.39 -0.63 -15.77
C ALA A 518 -23.11 0.71 -15.89
N LYS A 519 -23.83 1.12 -14.86
CA LYS A 519 -24.48 2.44 -14.82
C LYS A 519 -23.49 3.60 -14.85
N MET A 520 -22.38 3.51 -14.11
CA MET A 520 -21.33 4.55 -14.09
C MET A 520 -20.65 4.70 -15.46
N LEU A 521 -20.46 3.59 -16.18
CA LEU A 521 -19.84 3.57 -17.50
C LEU A 521 -20.85 3.68 -18.66
N ALA A 522 -22.16 3.70 -18.40
CA ALA A 522 -23.20 3.75 -19.43
C ALA A 522 -23.12 4.99 -20.32
N THR A 523 -22.65 6.11 -19.74
CA THR A 523 -22.45 7.38 -20.46
C THR A 523 -21.01 7.57 -20.95
N ALA A 524 -20.10 6.66 -20.60
CA ALA A 524 -18.70 6.73 -20.99
C ALA A 524 -18.51 6.37 -22.48
N PRO A 525 -17.49 6.92 -23.16
CA PRO A 525 -17.16 6.55 -24.54
C PRO A 525 -16.92 5.04 -24.72
N GLU A 526 -17.18 4.53 -25.92
CA GLU A 526 -17.03 3.09 -26.24
C GLU A 526 -15.60 2.56 -25.97
N GLY A 527 -14.58 3.40 -26.17
CA GLY A 527 -13.19 3.07 -25.84
C GLY A 527 -12.97 2.81 -24.35
N ASP A 528 -13.58 3.63 -23.48
CA ASP A 528 -13.47 3.51 -22.02
C ASP A 528 -14.23 2.26 -21.53
N GLN A 529 -15.40 1.98 -22.12
CA GLN A 529 -16.14 0.71 -21.89
C GLN A 529 -15.36 -0.53 -22.39
N SER A 530 -14.56 -0.41 -23.45
CA SER A 530 -13.72 -1.49 -23.97
C SER A 530 -12.54 -1.79 -23.04
N VAL A 531 -11.90 -0.74 -22.51
CA VAL A 531 -10.85 -0.87 -21.48
C VAL A 531 -11.41 -1.49 -20.21
N ALA A 532 -12.61 -1.07 -19.78
CA ALA A 532 -13.29 -1.63 -18.62
C ALA A 532 -13.53 -3.15 -18.78
N ARG A 533 -14.08 -3.58 -19.92
CA ARG A 533 -14.27 -5.00 -20.26
C ARG A 533 -12.96 -5.79 -20.27
N PHE A 534 -11.90 -5.21 -20.85
CA PHE A 534 -10.59 -5.83 -20.88
C PHE A 534 -10.00 -6.02 -19.47
N ILE A 535 -10.10 -5.01 -18.61
CA ILE A 535 -9.61 -5.10 -17.21
C ILE A 535 -10.39 -6.17 -16.45
N LEU A 536 -11.72 -6.17 -16.53
CA LEU A 536 -12.55 -7.21 -15.89
C LEU A 536 -12.18 -8.61 -16.40
N ALA A 537 -12.05 -8.80 -17.71
CA ALA A 537 -11.65 -10.07 -18.29
C ALA A 537 -10.23 -10.51 -17.87
N HIS A 538 -9.29 -9.56 -17.78
CA HIS A 538 -7.93 -9.85 -17.37
C HIS A 538 -7.88 -10.29 -15.92
N GLN A 539 -8.51 -9.51 -15.05
CA GLN A 539 -8.56 -9.82 -13.63
C GLN A 539 -9.27 -11.17 -13.40
N ALA A 540 -10.30 -11.48 -14.22
CA ALA A 540 -10.99 -12.77 -14.20
C ALA A 540 -10.06 -13.93 -14.57
N ALA A 541 -9.23 -13.76 -15.59
CA ALA A 541 -8.21 -14.73 -16.00
C ALA A 541 -7.01 -14.80 -15.03
N ALA A 542 -6.71 -13.73 -14.31
CA ALA A 542 -5.70 -13.72 -13.27
C ALA A 542 -6.17 -14.57 -12.07
N LEU A 543 -7.43 -14.44 -11.64
CA LEU A 543 -7.99 -15.26 -10.56
C LEU A 543 -7.93 -16.77 -10.85
N THR A 544 -8.07 -17.18 -12.12
CA THR A 544 -8.02 -18.61 -12.47
C THR A 544 -6.62 -19.21 -12.45
N ARG A 545 -5.58 -18.38 -12.63
CA ARG A 545 -4.18 -18.83 -12.77
C ARG A 545 -3.29 -18.45 -11.59
N SER A 546 -3.73 -17.56 -10.73
CA SER A 546 -2.89 -16.92 -9.71
C SER A 546 -3.08 -17.52 -8.32
N THR A 547 -1.96 -17.75 -7.63
CA THR A 547 -1.85 -18.03 -6.19
C THR A 547 -1.70 -16.74 -5.36
N ILE A 548 -1.84 -15.55 -5.95
CA ILE A 548 -1.70 -14.27 -5.20
C ILE A 548 -2.65 -14.28 -3.99
N PRO A 549 -2.18 -13.90 -2.79
CA PRO A 549 -3.01 -13.87 -1.59
C PRO A 549 -4.22 -12.98 -1.83
N LEU A 550 -5.39 -13.60 -1.76
CA LEU A 550 -6.69 -12.96 -1.88
C LEU A 550 -6.86 -11.72 -0.98
N PRO A 551 -6.25 -11.65 0.23
CA PRO A 551 -6.21 -10.42 1.04
C PRO A 551 -5.57 -9.20 0.37
N ARG A 552 -4.54 -9.39 -0.48
CA ARG A 552 -3.92 -8.27 -1.23
C ARG A 552 -4.87 -7.70 -2.28
N TRP A 553 -5.73 -8.52 -2.88
CA TRP A 553 -6.74 -8.07 -3.83
C TRP A 553 -7.87 -7.29 -3.15
N ILE A 554 -8.31 -7.78 -1.99
CA ILE A 554 -9.31 -7.11 -1.15
C ILE A 554 -8.77 -5.76 -0.67
N SER A 555 -7.54 -5.72 -0.15
CA SER A 555 -6.89 -4.49 0.34
C SER A 555 -6.62 -3.49 -0.80
N GLY A 556 -6.32 -3.98 -2.00
CA GLY A 556 -6.14 -3.17 -3.20
C GLY A 556 -7.44 -2.68 -3.85
N GLN A 557 -8.60 -2.96 -3.24
CA GLN A 557 -9.94 -2.63 -3.77
C GLN A 557 -10.20 -3.14 -5.20
N LEU A 558 -9.48 -4.18 -5.61
CA LEU A 558 -9.60 -4.75 -6.95
C LEU A 558 -10.95 -5.46 -7.09
N PHE A 559 -11.61 -5.31 -8.25
CA PHE A 559 -12.96 -5.85 -8.55
C PHE A 559 -14.11 -5.38 -7.64
N GLY A 560 -14.01 -4.22 -7.00
CA GLY A 560 -15.13 -3.77 -6.15
C GLY A 560 -15.42 -4.73 -4.97
N LEU A 561 -14.47 -5.60 -4.60
CA LEU A 561 -14.66 -6.55 -3.49
C LEU A 561 -14.85 -5.86 -2.14
N HIS A 562 -14.55 -4.56 -2.03
CA HIS A 562 -14.90 -3.75 -0.87
C HIS A 562 -16.43 -3.56 -0.70
N TRP A 563 -17.25 -3.81 -1.74
CA TRP A 563 -18.71 -3.88 -1.62
C TRP A 563 -19.19 -5.21 -1.05
N ALA A 564 -18.30 -6.18 -0.79
CA ALA A 564 -18.67 -7.46 -0.21
C ALA A 564 -19.16 -7.36 1.26
N ALA A 565 -19.35 -6.16 1.82
CA ALA A 565 -19.92 -5.92 3.14
C ALA A 565 -21.31 -6.59 3.36
N SER A 566 -22.09 -6.74 2.29
CA SER A 566 -23.32 -7.54 2.31
C SER A 566 -23.46 -8.43 1.06
N SER A 567 -24.16 -9.55 1.21
CA SER A 567 -24.47 -10.44 0.09
C SER A 567 -25.31 -9.74 -0.98
N GLU A 568 -26.17 -8.79 -0.58
CA GLU A 568 -26.96 -7.97 -1.50
C GLU A 568 -26.07 -7.03 -2.31
N ALA A 569 -25.13 -6.31 -1.68
CA ALA A 569 -24.22 -5.41 -2.37
C ALA A 569 -23.25 -6.14 -3.31
N LEU A 570 -22.76 -7.31 -2.89
CA LEU A 570 -21.94 -8.18 -3.73
C LEU A 570 -22.69 -8.65 -4.98
N LEU A 571 -23.94 -9.10 -4.82
CA LEU A 571 -24.76 -9.59 -5.93
C LEU A 571 -25.19 -8.45 -6.87
N GLU A 572 -25.50 -7.27 -6.32
CA GLU A 572 -25.79 -6.07 -7.11
C GLU A 572 -24.59 -5.68 -7.99
N TRP A 573 -23.39 -5.62 -7.40
CA TRP A 573 -22.17 -5.35 -8.16
C TRP A 573 -21.91 -6.42 -9.22
N ALA A 574 -22.05 -7.72 -8.88
CA ALA A 574 -21.81 -8.81 -9.81
C ALA A 574 -22.79 -8.81 -10.99
N THR A 575 -24.04 -8.40 -10.76
CA THR A 575 -25.05 -8.20 -11.81
C THR A 575 -24.64 -7.11 -12.79
N GLU A 576 -24.19 -5.97 -12.26
CA GLU A 576 -23.72 -4.84 -13.08
C GLU A 576 -22.42 -5.19 -13.84
N ALA A 577 -21.50 -5.94 -13.22
CA ALA A 577 -20.29 -6.41 -13.90
C ALA A 577 -20.62 -7.36 -15.07
N ASP A 578 -21.58 -8.27 -14.92
CA ASP A 578 -22.03 -9.16 -15.99
C ASP A 578 -22.70 -8.41 -17.15
N GLN A 579 -23.40 -7.30 -16.87
CA GLN A 579 -23.96 -6.44 -17.93
C GLN A 579 -22.86 -5.82 -18.81
N LEU A 580 -21.68 -5.51 -18.26
CA LEU A 580 -20.53 -5.05 -19.04
C LEU A 580 -19.93 -6.18 -19.88
N MET A 581 -19.96 -7.43 -19.38
CA MET A 581 -19.33 -8.60 -20.02
C MET A 581 -20.19 -9.27 -21.09
N THR A 582 -21.52 -9.14 -21.04
CA THR A 582 -22.49 -9.82 -21.93
C THR A 582 -22.35 -9.51 -23.43
N ARG A 583 -21.47 -8.58 -23.84
CA ARG A 583 -21.17 -8.25 -25.24
C ARG A 583 -19.85 -8.80 -25.78
N ALA A 584 -19.04 -9.53 -25.00
CA ALA A 584 -17.80 -10.14 -25.51
C ALA A 584 -17.28 -11.33 -24.67
N MET A 585 -16.90 -12.41 -25.39
CA MET A 585 -16.16 -13.62 -24.97
C MET A 585 -16.91 -14.68 -24.14
N SER A 586 -16.77 -15.94 -24.57
CA SER A 586 -17.24 -17.13 -23.85
C SER A 586 -16.36 -17.41 -22.63
N PHE A 587 -16.90 -17.18 -21.44
CA PHE A 587 -16.18 -17.23 -20.17
C PHE A 587 -16.68 -18.39 -19.29
N GLU A 588 -16.49 -19.64 -19.73
CA GLU A 588 -17.00 -20.82 -19.01
C GLU A 588 -16.01 -21.41 -17.98
N ASP A 589 -14.69 -21.33 -18.21
CA ASP A 589 -13.69 -22.04 -17.39
C ASP A 589 -13.29 -21.34 -16.06
N GLY A 590 -13.84 -20.16 -15.75
CA GLY A 590 -13.35 -19.31 -14.64
C GLY A 590 -14.18 -19.26 -13.35
N ILE A 591 -15.35 -19.90 -13.33
CA ILE A 591 -16.36 -19.74 -12.26
C ILE A 591 -15.82 -20.17 -10.90
N SER A 592 -15.05 -21.26 -10.83
CA SER A 592 -14.51 -21.82 -9.59
C SER A 592 -13.52 -20.92 -8.85
N SER A 593 -12.84 -20.03 -9.57
CA SER A 593 -11.84 -19.14 -8.98
C SER A 593 -12.46 -17.83 -8.47
N PHE A 594 -13.48 -17.33 -9.17
CA PHE A 594 -14.35 -16.28 -8.63
C PHE A 594 -15.08 -16.75 -7.38
N GLN A 595 -15.56 -17.99 -7.36
CA GLN A 595 -16.19 -18.57 -6.17
C GLN A 595 -15.27 -18.50 -4.95
N ARG A 596 -14.01 -18.91 -5.10
CA ARG A 596 -13.00 -18.82 -4.04
C ARG A 596 -12.74 -17.37 -3.62
N ALA A 597 -12.62 -16.46 -4.60
CA ALA A 597 -12.36 -15.04 -4.37
C ALA A 597 -13.45 -14.36 -3.53
N PHE A 598 -14.70 -14.51 -3.95
CA PHE A 598 -15.86 -13.95 -3.25
C PHE A 598 -16.07 -14.59 -1.88
N ARG A 599 -15.80 -15.89 -1.74
CA ARG A 599 -15.92 -16.59 -0.47
C ARG A 599 -14.95 -16.02 0.57
N ALA A 600 -13.68 -15.85 0.24
CA ALA A 600 -12.72 -15.32 1.23
C ALA A 600 -12.89 -13.82 1.50
N ALA A 601 -13.33 -13.02 0.52
CA ALA A 601 -13.69 -11.62 0.79
C ALA A 601 -14.78 -11.50 1.86
N ARG A 602 -15.76 -12.41 1.84
CA ARG A 602 -16.80 -12.50 2.87
C ARG A 602 -16.29 -13.07 4.20
N ASP A 603 -15.33 -14.00 4.16
CA ASP A 603 -14.73 -14.58 5.36
C ASP A 603 -13.90 -13.54 6.14
N ALA A 604 -13.20 -12.65 5.45
CA ALA A 604 -12.35 -11.64 6.07
C ALA A 604 -13.11 -10.57 6.89
N GLU A 605 -14.34 -10.24 6.53
CA GLU A 605 -15.06 -9.07 7.09
C GLU A 605 -16.07 -9.42 8.21
N ARG A 606 -16.52 -10.68 8.32
CA ARG A 606 -17.58 -11.08 9.28
C ARG A 606 -17.34 -12.37 10.07
N ALA A 607 -16.19 -13.03 9.93
CA ALA A 607 -15.95 -14.31 10.59
C ALA A 607 -15.81 -14.23 12.13
N ASP A 608 -15.77 -13.04 12.73
CA ASP A 608 -15.32 -12.89 14.12
C ASP A 608 -16.39 -12.60 15.18
N ASP A 609 -17.61 -12.16 14.86
CA ASP A 609 -18.61 -11.85 15.92
C ASP A 609 -19.74 -12.88 16.02
N GLN A 610 -20.36 -13.29 14.90
CA GLN A 610 -21.54 -14.16 14.92
C GLN A 610 -21.20 -15.66 15.05
N ALA A 611 -20.17 -16.15 14.34
CA ALA A 611 -19.67 -17.51 14.52
C ALA A 611 -19.10 -17.70 15.94
N ARG A 612 -18.39 -16.68 16.46
CA ARG A 612 -17.95 -16.64 17.87
C ARG A 612 -19.12 -16.70 18.83
N SER A 613 -20.26 -16.07 18.52
CA SER A 613 -21.46 -16.16 19.37
C SER A 613 -22.02 -17.59 19.45
N ILE A 614 -22.10 -18.32 18.32
CA ILE A 614 -22.60 -19.71 18.29
C ILE A 614 -21.64 -20.64 19.05
N ASP A 615 -20.33 -20.52 18.78
CA ASP A 615 -19.30 -21.32 19.44
C ASP A 615 -19.20 -21.02 20.94
N LEU A 616 -19.34 -19.75 21.35
CA LEU A 616 -19.34 -19.33 22.75
C LEU A 616 -20.55 -19.91 23.50
N GLU A 617 -21.73 -19.85 22.90
CA GLU A 617 -22.92 -20.46 23.48
C GLU A 617 -22.80 -21.97 23.62
N LEU A 618 -22.27 -22.64 22.58
CA LEU A 618 -22.00 -24.06 22.66
C LEU A 618 -21.00 -24.36 23.79
N SER A 619 -19.89 -23.62 23.87
CA SER A 619 -18.88 -23.78 24.91
C SER A 619 -19.46 -23.59 26.33
N ASN A 620 -20.33 -22.61 26.52
CA ASN A 620 -21.03 -22.38 27.78
C ASN A 620 -21.94 -23.55 28.14
N LEU A 621 -22.74 -24.05 27.19
CA LEU A 621 -23.63 -25.18 27.39
C LEU A 621 -22.84 -26.47 27.70
N LEU A 622 -21.78 -26.76 26.95
CA LEU A 622 -20.90 -27.90 27.19
C LEU A 622 -20.23 -27.82 28.58
N SER A 623 -19.80 -26.64 29.00
CA SER A 623 -19.21 -26.41 30.33
C SER A 623 -20.21 -26.66 31.46
N ARG A 624 -21.48 -26.35 31.24
CA ARG A 624 -22.55 -26.67 32.20
C ARG A 624 -22.79 -28.18 32.25
N ILE A 625 -22.88 -28.84 31.09
CA ILE A 625 -23.08 -30.29 31.02
C ILE A 625 -21.94 -31.06 31.69
N GLN A 626 -20.70 -30.60 31.54
CA GLN A 626 -19.51 -31.17 32.22
C GLN A 626 -19.59 -31.15 33.74
N ARG A 627 -20.34 -30.23 34.34
CA ARG A 627 -20.46 -30.03 35.78
C ARG A 627 -21.78 -30.55 36.35
N LEU A 628 -22.57 -31.27 35.55
CA LEU A 628 -23.85 -31.82 36.00
C LEU A 628 -23.61 -33.08 36.84
N ASP A 629 -24.00 -33.03 38.11
CA ASP A 629 -24.05 -34.21 38.98
C ASP A 629 -25.44 -34.89 38.98
N ASP A 630 -26.47 -34.20 38.47
CA ASP A 630 -27.86 -34.65 38.41
C ASP A 630 -28.49 -34.33 37.04
N PRO A 631 -29.07 -35.32 36.32
CA PRO A 631 -29.78 -35.09 35.05
C PRO A 631 -30.97 -34.11 35.14
N GLU A 632 -31.59 -33.94 36.30
CA GLU A 632 -32.74 -33.02 36.48
C GLU A 632 -32.34 -31.55 36.61
N ALA A 633 -31.04 -31.25 36.83
CA ALA A 633 -30.53 -29.88 36.96
C ALA A 633 -30.49 -29.10 35.61
N LEU A 634 -30.70 -29.78 34.48
CA LEU A 634 -30.89 -29.17 33.17
C LEU A 634 -32.31 -28.63 33.01
N THR A 635 -32.44 -27.33 32.78
CA THR A 635 -33.74 -26.68 32.56
C THR A 635 -34.36 -27.08 31.21
N GLY A 636 -35.66 -26.85 31.03
CA GLY A 636 -36.31 -27.02 29.72
C GLY A 636 -35.66 -26.14 28.63
N ASP A 637 -35.24 -24.93 29.01
CA ASP A 637 -34.58 -23.97 28.12
C ASP A 637 -33.21 -24.48 27.66
N ASP A 638 -32.46 -25.16 28.53
CA ASP A 638 -31.15 -25.72 28.17
C ASP A 638 -31.26 -26.85 27.14
N LEU A 639 -32.25 -27.73 27.29
CA LEU A 639 -32.53 -28.78 26.30
C LEU A 639 -32.95 -28.18 24.97
N GLN A 640 -33.80 -27.15 25.02
CA GLN A 640 -34.20 -26.43 23.82
C GLN A 640 -33.00 -25.77 23.15
N ARG A 641 -32.08 -25.19 23.90
CA ARG A 641 -30.86 -24.58 23.36
C ARG A 641 -29.94 -25.63 22.74
N LEU A 642 -29.81 -26.81 23.36
CA LEU A 642 -29.07 -27.93 22.80
C LEU A 642 -29.66 -28.40 21.45
N VAL A 643 -30.99 -28.47 21.35
CA VAL A 643 -31.69 -28.81 20.10
C VAL A 643 -31.42 -27.74 19.03
N GLN A 644 -31.56 -26.46 19.38
CA GLN A 644 -31.30 -25.36 18.44
C GLN A 644 -29.86 -25.38 17.92
N LEU A 645 -28.86 -25.58 18.80
CA LEU A 645 -27.46 -25.70 18.39
C LEU A 645 -27.24 -26.93 17.52
N CYS A 646 -27.85 -28.08 17.85
CA CYS A 646 -27.79 -29.28 17.01
C CYS A 646 -28.32 -29.01 15.59
N ASP A 647 -29.45 -28.33 15.47
CA ASP A 647 -30.04 -27.97 14.17
C ASP A 647 -29.16 -26.97 13.41
N ILE A 648 -28.60 -25.98 14.10
CA ILE A 648 -27.66 -24.99 13.53
C ILE A 648 -26.41 -25.69 12.97
N TYR A 649 -25.72 -26.52 13.76
CA TYR A 649 -24.51 -27.23 13.29
C TYR A 649 -24.85 -28.24 12.17
N ARG A 650 -26.02 -28.89 12.23
CA ARG A 650 -26.49 -29.76 11.13
C ARG A 650 -26.62 -28.95 9.85
N CYS A 651 -27.36 -27.84 9.91
CA CYS A 651 -27.54 -26.96 8.77
C CYS A 651 -26.20 -26.41 8.27
N MET A 652 -25.26 -26.05 9.14
CA MET A 652 -23.95 -25.54 8.71
C MET A 652 -23.04 -26.63 8.11
N GLY A 653 -23.24 -27.90 8.48
CA GLY A 653 -22.44 -29.03 8.01
C GLY A 653 -22.97 -29.73 6.77
N THR A 654 -24.29 -29.71 6.53
CA THR A 654 -24.94 -30.43 5.42
C THR A 654 -25.59 -29.48 4.42
N ASP A 655 -25.62 -29.91 3.16
CA ASP A 655 -26.38 -29.23 2.12
C ASP A 655 -27.65 -30.03 1.86
N ASP A 656 -28.75 -29.61 2.48
CA ASP A 656 -30.10 -30.12 2.17
C ASP A 656 -30.50 -29.63 0.77
N PRO A 657 -31.25 -30.42 -0.01
CA PRO A 657 -31.60 -30.08 -1.39
C PRO A 657 -32.39 -28.77 -1.48
N ASP A 658 -32.15 -28.02 -2.58
CA ASP A 658 -32.89 -26.81 -2.89
C ASP A 658 -34.40 -27.13 -2.93
N THR A 659 -35.24 -26.28 -2.34
CA THR A 659 -36.69 -26.45 -2.21
C THR A 659 -37.40 -25.21 -2.76
N ALA A 660 -38.52 -25.37 -3.47
CA ALA A 660 -39.31 -24.24 -3.90
C ALA A 660 -40.02 -23.58 -2.69
N LEU A 661 -40.11 -22.25 -2.66
CA LEU A 661 -40.87 -21.54 -1.61
C LEU A 661 -42.32 -22.03 -1.54
N ALA A 662 -42.90 -22.43 -2.69
CA ALA A 662 -44.24 -22.98 -2.79
C ALA A 662 -44.44 -24.24 -1.94
N ASP A 663 -43.45 -25.13 -1.88
CA ASP A 663 -43.48 -26.38 -1.12
C ASP A 663 -43.34 -26.09 0.38
N LEU A 664 -42.47 -25.15 0.75
CA LEU A 664 -42.32 -24.71 2.15
C LEU A 664 -43.62 -24.11 2.71
N ILE A 665 -44.31 -23.31 1.88
CA ILE A 665 -45.62 -22.74 2.21
C ILE A 665 -46.67 -23.84 2.44
N ASP A 666 -46.65 -24.91 1.63
CA ASP A 666 -47.55 -26.04 1.79
C ASP A 666 -47.24 -26.84 3.06
N ASP A 667 -45.95 -27.07 3.36
CA ASP A 667 -45.49 -27.70 4.60
C ASP A 667 -45.94 -26.91 5.85
N TRP A 668 -45.79 -25.58 5.85
CA TRP A 668 -46.28 -24.71 6.92
C TRP A 668 -47.79 -24.79 7.10
N THR A 669 -48.53 -24.80 5.99
CA THR A 669 -49.99 -24.90 6.01
C THR A 669 -50.45 -26.23 6.64
N LEU A 670 -49.70 -27.31 6.40
CA LEU A 670 -49.96 -28.63 6.97
C LEU A 670 -49.55 -28.73 8.46
N LEU A 671 -48.31 -28.35 8.79
CA LEU A 671 -47.71 -28.50 10.12
C LEU A 671 -48.24 -27.52 11.17
N HIS A 672 -48.64 -26.32 10.75
CA HIS A 672 -49.07 -25.24 11.64
C HIS A 672 -50.52 -24.80 11.39
N ARG A 673 -51.36 -25.74 10.93
CA ARG A 673 -52.76 -25.51 10.59
C ARG A 673 -53.51 -24.72 11.68
N GLY A 674 -54.05 -23.57 11.32
CA GLY A 674 -54.82 -22.69 12.22
C GLY A 674 -53.98 -21.82 13.16
N ARG A 675 -52.65 -21.89 13.09
CA ARG A 675 -51.74 -21.08 13.93
C ARG A 675 -50.83 -20.16 13.10
N LEU A 676 -50.52 -20.52 11.85
CA LEU A 676 -49.74 -19.70 10.92
C LEU A 676 -50.58 -19.35 9.69
N ASN A 677 -50.87 -18.06 9.48
CA ASN A 677 -51.64 -17.58 8.33
C ASN A 677 -50.72 -16.98 7.26
N ILE A 678 -50.87 -17.37 6.00
CA ILE A 678 -50.05 -16.83 4.90
C ILE A 678 -50.88 -15.79 4.14
N THR A 679 -50.34 -14.59 3.97
CA THR A 679 -51.00 -13.41 3.42
C THR A 679 -50.15 -12.79 2.31
N GLY A 680 -50.77 -12.33 1.22
CA GLY A 680 -50.05 -11.83 0.03
C GLY A 680 -50.46 -12.56 -1.26
N SER A 681 -49.99 -12.05 -2.41
CA SER A 681 -50.38 -12.37 -3.80
C SER A 681 -50.94 -13.79 -4.06
N PRO A 682 -52.05 -13.95 -4.83
CA PRO A 682 -52.65 -15.26 -5.12
C PRO A 682 -51.72 -16.22 -5.89
N ASP A 683 -50.72 -15.69 -6.58
CA ASP A 683 -49.69 -16.46 -7.28
C ASP A 683 -48.47 -16.66 -6.38
N LYS A 684 -48.16 -17.91 -6.03
CA LYS A 684 -46.94 -18.28 -5.29
C LYS A 684 -45.72 -17.86 -6.13
N PRO A 685 -44.78 -17.04 -5.61
CA PRO A 685 -43.64 -16.59 -6.40
C PRO A 685 -42.69 -17.75 -6.69
N ASP A 686 -42.16 -17.77 -7.92
CA ASP A 686 -41.16 -18.73 -8.39
C ASP A 686 -39.79 -18.38 -7.77
N ALA A 687 -39.54 -18.92 -6.58
CA ALA A 687 -38.31 -18.72 -5.83
C ALA A 687 -37.79 -20.07 -5.30
N GLU A 688 -36.56 -20.41 -5.66
CA GLU A 688 -35.84 -21.54 -5.08
C GLU A 688 -35.09 -21.09 -3.83
N LEU A 689 -35.22 -21.88 -2.76
CA LEU A 689 -34.52 -21.72 -1.50
C LEU A 689 -33.52 -22.86 -1.34
N THR A 690 -32.30 -22.53 -0.92
CA THR A 690 -31.36 -23.53 -0.41
C THR A 690 -31.90 -24.18 0.87
N GLY A 691 -31.44 -25.38 1.19
CA GLY A 691 -31.81 -26.06 2.43
C GLY A 691 -31.55 -25.24 3.70
N ARG A 692 -30.48 -24.43 3.73
CA ARG A 692 -30.19 -23.53 4.86
C ARG A 692 -31.14 -22.33 4.93
N GLU A 693 -31.49 -21.73 3.79
CA GLU A 693 -32.50 -20.67 3.74
C GLU A 693 -33.85 -21.17 4.25
N ARG A 694 -34.27 -22.35 3.79
CA ARG A 694 -35.47 -23.04 4.30
C ARG A 694 -35.40 -23.21 5.81
N ALA A 695 -34.33 -23.79 6.34
CA ALA A 695 -34.18 -24.06 7.78
C ALA A 695 -34.24 -22.78 8.63
N VAL A 696 -33.64 -21.69 8.15
CA VAL A 696 -33.75 -20.38 8.81
C VAL A 696 -35.20 -19.93 8.87
N LEU A 697 -35.93 -19.96 7.74
CA LEU A 697 -37.34 -19.56 7.70
C LEU A 697 -38.22 -20.44 8.61
N ASP A 698 -38.00 -21.75 8.60
CA ASP A 698 -38.68 -22.72 9.48
C ASP A 698 -38.43 -22.40 10.96
N ALA A 699 -37.20 -22.05 11.31
CA ALA A 699 -36.82 -21.67 12.67
C ALA A 699 -37.48 -20.36 13.11
N LEU A 700 -37.57 -19.35 12.24
CA LEU A 700 -38.25 -18.09 12.53
C LEU A 700 -39.74 -18.31 12.77
N ALA A 701 -40.41 -19.06 11.88
CA ALA A 701 -41.82 -19.41 12.04
C ALA A 701 -42.07 -20.18 13.35
N SER A 702 -41.26 -21.22 13.60
CA SER A 702 -41.36 -22.05 14.81
C SER A 702 -41.14 -21.26 16.09
N THR A 703 -40.19 -20.32 16.08
CA THR A 703 -39.87 -19.48 17.25
C THR A 703 -41.06 -18.58 17.59
N LEU A 704 -41.62 -17.87 16.62
CA LEU A 704 -42.77 -16.99 16.85
C LEU A 704 -44.01 -17.78 17.31
N LEU A 705 -44.29 -18.93 16.69
CA LEU A 705 -45.43 -19.76 17.06
C LEU A 705 -45.34 -20.30 18.49
N LYS A 706 -44.13 -20.63 18.96
CA LYS A 706 -43.92 -21.06 20.36
C LYS A 706 -44.09 -19.90 21.34
N THR A 707 -43.67 -18.70 20.96
CA THR A 707 -43.68 -17.52 21.85
C THR A 707 -45.07 -16.86 21.94
N ALA A 708 -45.75 -16.65 20.82
CA ALA A 708 -46.99 -15.87 20.73
C ALA A 708 -48.25 -16.72 20.42
N GLY A 709 -48.08 -18.02 20.15
CA GLY A 709 -49.20 -18.94 19.88
C GLY A 709 -49.70 -18.90 18.42
N THR A 710 -49.81 -17.71 17.83
CA THR A 710 -50.20 -17.48 16.42
C THR A 710 -49.30 -16.44 15.73
N ALA A 711 -49.17 -16.56 14.40
CA ALA A 711 -48.41 -15.62 13.57
C ALA A 711 -48.97 -15.56 12.14
N SER A 712 -48.57 -14.56 11.36
CA SER A 712 -48.84 -14.51 9.92
C SER A 712 -47.61 -14.17 9.09
N VAL A 713 -47.51 -14.68 7.86
CA VAL A 713 -46.41 -14.41 6.94
C VAL A 713 -46.91 -13.57 5.77
N GLU A 714 -46.27 -12.43 5.51
CA GLU A 714 -46.52 -11.53 4.39
C GLU A 714 -45.36 -11.56 3.39
N ILE A 715 -45.65 -11.75 2.10
CA ILE A 715 -44.63 -11.68 1.03
C ILE A 715 -44.56 -10.24 0.49
N LEU A 716 -43.43 -9.55 0.74
CA LEU A 716 -43.24 -8.13 0.38
C LEU A 716 -42.66 -7.93 -1.02
N SER A 717 -41.79 -8.84 -1.47
CA SER A 717 -41.11 -8.80 -2.77
C SER A 717 -40.65 -10.21 -3.14
N SER A 718 -40.56 -10.53 -4.44
CA SER A 718 -40.06 -11.82 -4.94
C SER A 718 -38.57 -11.79 -5.30
N GLN A 719 -38.00 -10.63 -5.66
CA GLN A 719 -36.61 -10.50 -6.08
C GLN A 719 -35.99 -9.17 -5.60
N PRO A 720 -35.09 -9.18 -4.60
CA PRO A 720 -34.84 -10.30 -3.69
C PRO A 720 -36.13 -10.68 -2.93
N LEU A 721 -36.23 -11.94 -2.52
CA LEU A 721 -37.39 -12.43 -1.77
C LEU A 721 -37.39 -11.81 -0.38
N ARG A 722 -38.46 -11.09 -0.04
CA ARG A 722 -38.65 -10.45 1.26
C ARG A 722 -39.93 -10.95 1.92
N LEU A 723 -39.79 -11.49 3.12
CA LEU A 723 -40.88 -12.05 3.92
C LEU A 723 -40.97 -11.31 5.26
N ARG A 724 -42.19 -11.03 5.72
CA ARG A 724 -42.45 -10.49 7.05
C ARG A 724 -43.31 -11.45 7.86
N PHE A 725 -42.80 -11.89 9.00
CA PHE A 725 -43.51 -12.70 9.97
C PHE A 725 -44.10 -11.78 11.05
N ASN A 726 -45.41 -11.54 10.97
CA ASN A 726 -46.13 -10.67 11.89
C ASN A 726 -46.67 -11.42 13.12
N THR A 727 -46.45 -10.85 14.30
CA THR A 727 -47.07 -11.32 15.56
C THR A 727 -46.92 -10.25 16.67
N ASP A 728 -47.78 -10.30 17.68
CA ASP A 728 -47.75 -9.37 18.82
C ASP A 728 -46.81 -9.91 19.90
N LEU A 729 -45.70 -9.21 20.17
CA LEU A 729 -44.68 -9.59 21.15
C LEU A 729 -44.61 -8.58 22.29
N ASP A 730 -44.56 -9.05 23.52
CA ASP A 730 -44.15 -8.24 24.68
C ASP A 730 -42.62 -8.05 24.75
N ALA A 731 -42.14 -7.24 25.70
CA ALA A 731 -40.72 -6.91 25.82
C ALA A 731 -39.82 -8.14 26.10
N THR A 732 -40.28 -9.09 26.91
CA THR A 732 -39.53 -10.30 27.28
C THR A 732 -39.48 -11.28 26.11
N GLN A 733 -40.63 -11.48 25.45
CA GLN A 733 -40.77 -12.28 24.24
C GLN A 733 -39.89 -11.74 23.12
N ARG A 734 -39.85 -10.41 22.96
CA ARG A 734 -39.03 -9.74 21.95
C ARG A 734 -37.54 -9.98 22.18
N GLN A 735 -37.08 -10.00 23.44
CA GLN A 735 -35.69 -10.33 23.77
C GLN A 735 -35.33 -11.78 23.40
N ALA A 736 -36.21 -12.75 23.69
CA ALA A 736 -35.99 -14.15 23.34
C ALA A 736 -35.98 -14.40 21.82
N VAL A 737 -36.86 -13.70 21.09
CA VAL A 737 -36.89 -13.73 19.62
C VAL A 737 -35.63 -13.09 19.02
N ASP A 738 -35.18 -11.95 19.56
CA ASP A 738 -33.95 -11.28 19.13
C ASP A 738 -32.71 -12.20 19.27
N GLN A 739 -32.57 -12.87 20.42
CA GLN A 739 -31.48 -13.83 20.64
C GLN A 739 -31.50 -14.98 19.64
N THR A 740 -32.69 -15.47 19.28
CA THR A 740 -32.85 -16.55 18.31
C THR A 740 -32.55 -16.07 16.89
N CYS A 741 -33.01 -14.86 16.52
CA CYS A 741 -32.66 -14.24 15.24
C CYS A 741 -31.15 -14.06 15.09
N LYS A 742 -30.47 -13.61 16.14
CA LYS A 742 -29.00 -13.44 16.17
C LYS A 742 -28.25 -14.75 15.94
N LEU A 743 -28.73 -15.85 16.51
CA LEU A 743 -28.16 -17.17 16.25
C LEU A 743 -28.34 -17.62 14.81
N TRP A 744 -29.58 -17.58 14.31
CA TRP A 744 -29.90 -18.10 12.97
C TRP A 744 -29.36 -17.23 11.84
N ALA A 745 -29.08 -15.94 12.11
CA ALA A 745 -28.40 -15.05 11.17
C ALA A 745 -27.00 -15.55 10.76
N GLY A 746 -26.35 -16.36 11.59
CA GLY A 746 -25.03 -16.94 11.31
C GLY A 746 -25.05 -18.20 10.42
N VAL A 747 -26.22 -18.80 10.17
CA VAL A 747 -26.33 -20.11 9.49
C VAL A 747 -26.12 -20.00 7.98
N THR A 748 -26.53 -18.90 7.38
CA THR A 748 -26.36 -18.63 5.95
C THR A 748 -26.08 -17.16 5.71
N ARG A 749 -25.31 -16.88 4.66
CA ARG A 749 -24.92 -15.52 4.25
C ARG A 749 -25.97 -14.86 3.38
N THR A 750 -26.88 -15.63 2.82
CA THR A 750 -27.88 -15.14 1.85
C THR A 750 -29.13 -14.59 2.51
N VAL A 751 -29.33 -14.86 3.82
CA VAL A 751 -30.49 -14.40 4.58
C VAL A 751 -30.09 -13.28 5.53
N THR A 752 -30.79 -12.15 5.44
CA THR A 752 -30.72 -11.07 6.43
C THR A 752 -31.98 -11.08 7.25
N ILE A 753 -31.84 -11.13 8.59
CA ILE A 753 -32.95 -11.18 9.54
C ILE A 753 -32.95 -9.89 10.34
N THR A 754 -34.09 -9.19 10.37
CA THR A 754 -34.25 -7.94 11.10
C THR A 754 -35.47 -8.02 12.00
N LEU A 755 -35.31 -7.72 13.28
CA LEU A 755 -36.41 -7.62 14.21
C LEU A 755 -37.10 -6.24 14.05
N VAL A 756 -38.33 -6.24 13.55
CA VAL A 756 -39.12 -5.02 13.33
C VAL A 756 -40.13 -4.83 14.46
N HIS A 757 -40.91 -3.75 14.43
CA HIS A 757 -41.94 -3.51 15.45
C HIS A 757 -43.06 -4.56 15.40
N GLN A 758 -43.41 -5.07 14.21
CA GLN A 758 -44.54 -5.99 14.01
C GLN A 758 -44.14 -7.47 14.01
N GLY A 759 -42.86 -7.80 14.29
CA GLY A 759 -42.35 -9.18 14.24
C GLY A 759 -40.97 -9.26 13.59
N ILE A 760 -40.77 -10.16 12.63
CA ILE A 760 -39.46 -10.42 11.98
C ILE A 760 -39.56 -10.18 10.48
N GLU A 761 -38.57 -9.50 9.90
CA GLU A 761 -38.39 -9.39 8.45
C GLU A 761 -37.16 -10.21 8.00
N ALA A 762 -37.34 -11.05 6.98
CA ALA A 762 -36.30 -11.88 6.39
C ALA A 762 -36.14 -11.55 4.90
N THR A 763 -34.91 -11.24 4.48
CA THR A 763 -34.56 -10.96 3.08
C THR A 763 -33.58 -12.01 2.56
N ILE A 764 -33.91 -12.65 1.44
CA ILE A 764 -33.07 -13.67 0.79
C ILE A 764 -32.51 -13.07 -0.51
N ALA A 765 -31.20 -12.83 -0.54
CA ALA A 765 -30.55 -12.10 -1.62
C ALA A 765 -30.40 -12.89 -2.93
N GLY A 766 -30.43 -14.24 -2.87
CA GLY A 766 -30.08 -15.13 -4.00
C GLY A 766 -31.21 -15.49 -4.97
N THR A 767 -32.42 -14.93 -4.84
CA THR A 767 -33.64 -15.43 -5.52
C THR A 767 -33.81 -15.01 -7.00
N HIS A 768 -32.73 -14.78 -7.74
CA HIS A 768 -32.79 -14.44 -9.17
C HIS A 768 -33.24 -15.62 -10.05
N ALA A 769 -33.78 -15.40 -11.25
CA ALA A 769 -34.06 -16.50 -12.18
C ALA A 769 -32.75 -17.15 -12.72
N PRO A 770 -32.62 -18.50 -12.75
CA PRO A 770 -31.41 -19.19 -13.22
C PRO A 770 -30.99 -18.84 -14.66
N SER A 771 -31.98 -18.56 -15.52
CA SER A 771 -31.81 -18.28 -16.96
C SER A 771 -31.28 -16.88 -17.30
N ALA A 772 -31.24 -15.96 -16.34
CA ALA A 772 -30.84 -14.56 -16.56
C ALA A 772 -29.43 -14.22 -16.02
N ARG A 773 -28.65 -15.22 -15.60
CA ARG A 773 -27.41 -15.03 -14.83
C ARG A 773 -26.16 -15.17 -15.71
N GLY A 774 -25.35 -14.10 -15.81
CA GLY A 774 -24.02 -14.16 -16.42
C GLY A 774 -23.00 -14.95 -15.57
N PRO A 775 -21.75 -15.09 -16.04
CA PRO A 775 -20.73 -15.90 -15.36
C PRO A 775 -20.30 -15.34 -14.00
N ILE A 776 -20.23 -14.01 -13.82
CA ILE A 776 -19.76 -13.37 -12.58
C ILE A 776 -20.81 -13.48 -11.48
N ILE A 777 -22.08 -13.17 -11.77
CA ILE A 777 -23.17 -13.31 -10.80
C ILE A 777 -23.39 -14.78 -10.43
N ARG A 778 -23.23 -15.72 -11.38
CA ARG A 778 -23.29 -17.16 -11.09
C ARG A 778 -22.18 -17.56 -10.12
N ALA A 779 -20.96 -17.08 -10.32
CA ALA A 779 -19.86 -17.35 -9.40
C ALA A 779 -20.08 -16.73 -8.01
N ALA A 780 -20.59 -15.49 -7.94
CA ALA A 780 -20.94 -14.83 -6.68
C ALA A 780 -22.04 -15.58 -5.93
N LEU A 781 -23.09 -16.01 -6.62
CA LEU A 781 -24.16 -16.82 -6.05
C LEU A 781 -23.64 -18.18 -5.55
N THR A 782 -22.80 -18.87 -6.30
CA THR A 782 -22.19 -20.13 -5.82
C THR A 782 -21.20 -19.90 -4.68
N ALA A 783 -20.52 -18.75 -4.61
CA ALA A 783 -19.68 -18.39 -3.47
C ALA A 783 -20.49 -18.18 -2.19
N LEU A 784 -21.64 -17.53 -2.33
CA LEU A 784 -22.61 -17.28 -1.26
C LEU A 784 -23.40 -18.53 -0.88
N ARG A 785 -23.50 -19.51 -1.79
CA ARG A 785 -24.05 -20.82 -1.46
C ARG A 785 -23.17 -21.43 -0.37
N PRO A 786 -23.79 -21.85 0.74
CA PRO A 786 -23.09 -22.63 1.73
C PRO A 786 -22.55 -23.91 1.08
N GLY A 787 -21.30 -24.29 1.38
CA GLY A 787 -20.79 -25.60 1.02
C GLY A 787 -20.88 -26.56 2.20
N THR A 788 -20.91 -27.86 1.92
CA THR A 788 -20.74 -28.88 2.93
C THR A 788 -19.45 -28.64 3.72
N GLU A 789 -19.57 -28.60 5.05
CA GLU A 789 -18.43 -28.54 5.94
C GLU A 789 -18.39 -29.83 6.75
N PRO A 790 -17.59 -30.83 6.32
CA PRO A 790 -17.58 -32.16 6.92
C PRO A 790 -17.29 -32.13 8.41
N TYR A 791 -16.45 -31.19 8.84
CA TYR A 791 -16.15 -30.94 10.23
C TYR A 791 -17.42 -30.56 11.03
N LEU A 792 -18.19 -29.57 10.58
CA LEU A 792 -19.42 -29.15 11.26
C LEU A 792 -20.50 -30.25 11.22
N ALA A 793 -20.56 -31.03 10.14
CA ALA A 793 -21.44 -32.19 10.05
C ALA A 793 -21.10 -33.24 11.12
N SER A 794 -19.81 -33.50 11.35
CA SER A 794 -19.36 -34.41 12.42
C SER A 794 -19.56 -33.82 13.83
N VAL A 795 -19.47 -32.50 14.00
CA VAL A 795 -19.86 -31.83 15.25
C VAL A 795 -21.36 -31.99 15.50
N ALA A 796 -22.19 -31.83 14.47
CA ALA A 796 -23.64 -32.02 14.56
C ALA A 796 -24.02 -33.45 14.99
N ASP A 797 -23.35 -34.47 14.45
CA ASP A 797 -23.56 -35.87 14.83
C ASP A 797 -23.24 -36.10 16.32
N LEU A 798 -22.13 -35.53 16.81
CA LEU A 798 -21.76 -35.62 18.24
C LEU A 798 -22.71 -34.83 19.15
N LEU A 799 -23.21 -33.68 18.69
CA LEU A 799 -24.24 -32.92 19.41
C LEU A 799 -25.56 -33.69 19.46
N HIS A 800 -25.92 -34.38 18.39
CA HIS A 800 -27.08 -35.25 18.34
C HIS A 800 -26.94 -36.41 19.34
N ASP A 801 -25.78 -37.07 19.36
CA ASP A 801 -25.50 -38.13 20.35
C ASP A 801 -25.54 -37.58 21.77
N LEU A 802 -24.93 -36.41 22.02
CA LEU A 802 -24.96 -35.74 23.31
C LEU A 802 -26.40 -35.45 23.76
N LYS A 803 -27.22 -34.87 22.88
CA LYS A 803 -28.65 -34.62 23.10
C LYS A 803 -29.38 -35.90 23.48
N ASN A 804 -29.11 -37.00 22.78
CA ASN A 804 -29.75 -38.28 23.06
C ASN A 804 -29.34 -38.82 24.43
N GLN A 805 -28.06 -38.75 24.80
CA GLN A 805 -27.57 -39.18 26.11
C GLN A 805 -28.20 -38.36 27.24
N VAL A 806 -28.25 -37.02 27.09
CA VAL A 806 -28.89 -36.14 28.07
C VAL A 806 -30.39 -36.41 28.20
N THR A 807 -31.09 -36.59 27.07
CA THR A 807 -32.53 -36.88 27.06
C THR A 807 -32.82 -38.24 27.68
N ALA A 808 -32.01 -39.26 27.39
CA ALA A 808 -32.12 -40.59 27.99
C ALA A 808 -31.84 -40.57 29.50
N ALA A 809 -30.82 -39.82 29.95
CA ALA A 809 -30.52 -39.65 31.36
C ALA A 809 -31.71 -39.04 32.12
N ARG A 810 -32.30 -37.97 31.58
CA ARG A 810 -33.48 -37.31 32.17
C ARG A 810 -34.72 -38.20 32.15
N THR A 811 -34.95 -38.91 31.04
CA THR A 811 -36.08 -39.84 30.93
C THR A 811 -35.96 -40.95 31.97
N ALA A 812 -34.78 -41.56 32.12
CA ALA A 812 -34.53 -42.59 33.11
C ALA A 812 -34.69 -42.07 34.55
N ALA A 813 -34.21 -40.85 34.84
CA ALA A 813 -34.35 -40.22 36.16
C ALA A 813 -35.83 -39.94 36.52
N SER A 814 -36.62 -39.45 35.56
CA SER A 814 -38.03 -39.09 35.77
C SER A 814 -39.01 -40.26 35.59
N THR A 815 -38.55 -41.48 35.28
CA THR A 815 -39.43 -42.65 35.10
C THR A 815 -39.93 -43.17 36.46
N PRO A 816 -41.26 -43.27 36.68
CA PRO A 816 -41.82 -43.78 37.94
C PRO A 816 -41.40 -45.23 38.19
N ALA A 817 -40.88 -45.53 39.39
CA ALA A 817 -40.47 -46.88 39.77
C ALA A 817 -41.48 -47.53 40.73
N THR A 818 -41.89 -48.77 40.43
CA THR A 818 -42.84 -49.55 41.25
C THR A 818 -42.16 -50.33 42.38
N SER A 819 -40.83 -50.44 42.37
CA SER A 819 -40.04 -51.15 43.37
C SER A 819 -38.70 -50.45 43.66
N ARG A 820 -38.07 -50.78 44.80
CA ARG A 820 -36.75 -50.26 45.17
C ARG A 820 -35.66 -50.68 44.18
N THR A 821 -35.74 -51.88 43.63
CA THR A 821 -34.79 -52.38 42.62
C THR A 821 -34.94 -51.61 41.30
N ALA A 822 -36.17 -51.42 40.82
CA ALA A 822 -36.44 -50.62 39.61
C ALA A 822 -35.94 -49.17 39.76
N ARG A 823 -36.10 -48.57 40.95
CA ARG A 823 -35.57 -47.22 41.23
C ARG A 823 -34.04 -47.17 41.13
N LEU A 824 -33.34 -48.16 41.67
CA LEU A 824 -31.87 -48.24 41.59
C LEU A 824 -31.39 -48.50 40.15
N GLU A 825 -32.11 -49.33 39.39
CA GLU A 825 -31.82 -49.57 37.97
C GLU A 825 -32.01 -48.33 37.11
N HIS A 826 -33.09 -47.56 37.34
CA HIS A 826 -33.33 -46.28 36.68
C HIS A 826 -32.23 -45.26 37.02
N GLN A 827 -31.84 -45.15 38.29
CA GLN A 827 -30.73 -44.27 38.73
C GLN A 827 -29.38 -44.66 38.12
N LEU A 828 -29.07 -45.96 38.08
CA LEU A 828 -27.84 -46.46 37.44
C LEU A 828 -27.84 -46.18 35.93
N THR A 829 -28.98 -46.35 35.28
CA THR A 829 -29.15 -46.05 33.85
C THR A 829 -28.98 -44.56 33.57
N ALA A 830 -29.59 -43.71 34.40
CA ALA A 830 -29.44 -42.26 34.32
C ALA A 830 -27.98 -41.81 34.51
N SER A 831 -27.28 -42.37 35.51
CA SER A 831 -25.86 -42.10 35.76
C SER A 831 -24.97 -42.49 34.57
N ARG A 832 -25.19 -43.67 33.98
CA ARG A 832 -24.41 -44.12 32.81
C ARG A 832 -24.58 -43.20 31.60
N HIS A 833 -25.80 -42.77 31.32
CA HIS A 833 -26.07 -41.83 30.23
C HIS A 833 -25.47 -40.44 30.52
N LEU A 834 -25.49 -40.00 31.79
CA LEU A 834 -24.85 -38.75 32.19
C LEU A 834 -23.32 -38.80 32.02
N ASP A 835 -22.66 -39.89 32.44
CA ASP A 835 -21.22 -40.09 32.24
C ASP A 835 -20.84 -40.04 30.75
N GLN A 836 -21.65 -40.68 29.90
CA GLN A 836 -21.47 -40.65 28.44
C GLN A 836 -21.67 -39.24 27.87
N ALA A 837 -22.68 -38.50 28.36
CA ALA A 837 -22.92 -37.12 27.98
C ALA A 837 -21.74 -36.21 28.38
N GLN A 838 -21.23 -36.32 29.61
CA GLN A 838 -20.05 -35.56 30.07
C GLN A 838 -18.82 -35.87 29.21
N ALA A 839 -18.56 -37.14 28.89
CA ALA A 839 -17.45 -37.55 28.04
C ALA A 839 -17.59 -37.00 26.61
N LEU A 840 -18.80 -36.98 26.03
CA LEU A 840 -19.07 -36.33 24.75
C LEU A 840 -18.85 -34.81 24.84
N ALA A 841 -19.28 -34.17 25.93
CA ALA A 841 -19.12 -32.73 26.12
C ALA A 841 -17.65 -32.30 26.26
N ILE A 842 -16.81 -33.08 26.96
CA ILE A 842 -15.36 -32.85 27.01
C ILE A 842 -14.73 -32.92 25.62
N ARG A 843 -15.09 -33.93 24.84
CA ARG A 843 -14.58 -34.13 23.47
C ARG A 843 -15.00 -32.99 22.54
N LEU A 844 -16.28 -32.65 22.53
CA LEU A 844 -16.82 -31.53 21.76
C LEU A 844 -16.15 -30.22 22.13
N LYS A 845 -15.94 -29.97 23.43
CA LYS A 845 -15.29 -28.74 23.90
C LYS A 845 -13.84 -28.64 23.44
N ALA A 846 -13.07 -29.73 23.49
CA ALA A 846 -11.71 -29.76 22.96
C ALA A 846 -11.65 -29.53 21.44
N SER A 847 -12.64 -30.04 20.69
CA SER A 847 -12.71 -29.83 19.23
C SER A 847 -13.16 -28.40 18.88
N THR A 848 -14.08 -27.80 19.64
CA THR A 848 -14.69 -26.49 19.35
C THR A 848 -13.90 -25.31 19.92
N SER A 849 -13.19 -25.47 21.05
CA SER A 849 -12.26 -24.44 21.58
C SER A 849 -11.11 -24.12 20.62
N THR A 850 -10.90 -25.00 19.65
CA THR A 850 -9.87 -24.94 18.61
C THR A 850 -10.34 -24.14 17.39
N LEU A 851 -11.65 -23.85 17.27
CA LEU A 851 -12.29 -23.17 16.12
C LEU A 851 -12.28 -21.64 16.18
N SER A 852 -11.99 -21.08 17.37
CA SER A 852 -11.82 -19.64 17.53
C SER A 852 -10.61 -19.19 16.70
N TYR A 853 -10.91 -18.77 15.48
CA TYR A 853 -9.99 -17.99 14.67
C TYR A 853 -9.90 -16.62 15.33
N ASP A 854 -8.70 -16.22 15.70
CA ASP A 854 -8.42 -14.83 16.02
C ASP A 854 -8.05 -14.18 14.68
N GLY A 855 -9.06 -13.61 14.01
CA GLY A 855 -8.82 -12.77 12.84
C GLY A 855 -7.93 -11.60 13.20
N GLU A 856 -7.14 -11.13 12.23
CA GLU A 856 -6.26 -9.95 12.26
C GLU A 856 -4.90 -10.08 12.96
N GLN A 857 -4.59 -11.14 13.71
CA GLN A 857 -3.25 -11.29 14.28
C GLN A 857 -2.27 -11.94 13.30
N ALA A 858 -1.27 -11.18 12.85
CA ALA A 858 -0.16 -11.71 12.09
C ALA A 858 0.86 -12.38 13.02
N THR A 859 1.23 -13.64 12.75
CA THR A 859 2.24 -14.36 13.53
C THR A 859 3.58 -14.33 12.82
N GLU A 860 4.65 -14.00 13.53
CA GLU A 860 6.00 -14.21 13.02
C GLU A 860 6.35 -15.71 13.07
N LEU A 861 6.46 -16.34 11.90
CA LEU A 861 6.52 -17.79 11.76
C LEU A 861 7.75 -18.40 12.44
N GLY A 862 8.92 -17.78 12.26
CA GLY A 862 10.19 -18.28 12.81
C GLY A 862 10.20 -18.38 14.35
N PRO A 863 10.01 -17.27 15.09
CA PRO A 863 9.93 -17.29 16.56
C PRO A 863 8.84 -18.21 17.10
N PHE A 864 7.67 -18.24 16.45
CA PHE A 864 6.58 -19.10 16.85
C PHE A 864 6.97 -20.58 16.76
N LEU A 865 7.51 -21.04 15.63
CA LEU A 865 7.89 -22.45 15.44
C LEU A 865 8.97 -22.89 16.44
N ARG A 866 9.93 -22.01 16.77
CA ARG A 866 10.93 -22.27 17.83
C ARG A 866 10.29 -22.47 19.19
N THR A 867 9.38 -21.58 19.57
CA THR A 867 8.68 -21.64 20.86
C THR A 867 7.76 -22.88 20.95
N TYR A 868 7.06 -23.17 19.85
CA TYR A 868 6.21 -24.35 19.73
C TYR A 868 7.03 -25.63 19.91
N ALA A 869 8.15 -25.78 19.21
CA ALA A 869 8.99 -26.97 19.33
C ALA A 869 9.65 -27.12 20.69
N ALA A 870 10.12 -26.02 21.32
CA ALA A 870 10.61 -26.07 22.68
C ALA A 870 9.54 -26.62 23.66
N THR A 871 8.27 -26.27 23.44
CA THR A 871 7.14 -26.79 24.21
C THR A 871 6.90 -28.27 23.93
N VAL A 872 6.90 -28.68 22.66
CA VAL A 872 6.67 -30.08 22.26
C VAL A 872 7.77 -31.00 22.78
N LEU A 873 9.04 -30.58 22.74
CA LEU A 873 10.19 -31.33 23.26
C LEU A 873 10.03 -31.72 24.74
N THR A 874 9.34 -30.90 25.56
CA THR A 874 9.07 -31.25 26.97
C THR A 874 8.06 -32.39 27.16
N ARG A 875 7.31 -32.75 26.11
CA ARG A 875 6.23 -33.74 26.13
C ARG A 875 6.50 -34.96 25.25
N LEU A 876 7.58 -34.94 24.46
CA LEU A 876 7.92 -36.06 23.58
C LEU A 876 8.41 -37.27 24.39
N PRO A 877 8.01 -38.50 24.02
CA PRO A 877 8.71 -39.70 24.44
C PRO A 877 10.19 -39.58 24.05
N GLY A 878 11.12 -40.03 24.90
CA GLY A 878 12.57 -39.96 24.63
C GLY A 878 13.05 -40.74 23.39
N THR A 879 12.13 -41.36 22.66
CA THR A 879 12.33 -42.11 21.42
C THR A 879 11.93 -41.32 20.16
N ILE A 880 11.51 -40.05 20.28
CA ILE A 880 11.15 -39.17 19.16
C ILE A 880 12.11 -37.97 19.09
N SER A 881 12.70 -37.72 17.91
CA SER A 881 13.55 -36.54 17.63
C SER A 881 12.80 -35.47 16.85
N LEU A 882 13.11 -34.18 17.09
CA LEU A 882 12.53 -33.00 16.43
C LEU A 882 13.63 -32.07 15.91
N SER A 883 13.60 -31.73 14.62
CA SER A 883 14.57 -30.83 13.95
C SER A 883 13.88 -29.61 13.35
N ILE A 884 14.49 -28.42 13.47
CA ILE A 884 14.04 -27.16 12.85
C ILE A 884 15.25 -26.40 12.27
N PRO A 885 15.23 -25.98 11.00
CA PRO A 885 16.27 -25.13 10.43
C PRO A 885 16.19 -23.66 10.91
N ASP A 886 17.34 -22.99 10.99
CA ASP A 886 17.46 -21.56 11.34
C ASP A 886 16.98 -20.67 10.19
N ALA A 887 16.07 -19.74 10.49
CA ALA A 887 15.54 -18.81 9.51
C ALA A 887 16.33 -17.50 9.45
N ARG A 888 16.67 -17.06 8.23
CA ARG A 888 17.48 -15.85 7.97
C ARG A 888 16.67 -14.56 7.73
N ARG A 889 15.33 -14.61 7.76
CA ARG A 889 14.39 -13.50 7.46
C ARG A 889 13.17 -13.57 8.39
N ALA A 890 12.64 -12.43 8.81
CA ALA A 890 11.35 -12.35 9.52
C ALA A 890 10.19 -12.51 8.52
N VAL A 891 9.31 -13.49 8.74
CA VAL A 891 8.15 -13.80 7.89
C VAL A 891 6.90 -13.79 8.75
N HIS A 892 5.97 -12.88 8.43
CA HIS A 892 4.68 -12.78 9.09
C HIS A 892 3.63 -13.51 8.25
N ILE A 893 2.82 -14.35 8.87
CA ILE A 893 1.69 -15.02 8.21
C ILE A 893 0.37 -14.44 8.70
N ALA A 894 -0.67 -14.47 7.88
CA ALA A 894 -2.02 -13.97 8.23
C ALA A 894 -2.82 -14.99 9.08
N ILE A 895 -2.15 -15.65 10.03
CA ILE A 895 -2.75 -16.62 10.97
C ILE A 895 -2.26 -16.29 12.37
N GLY A 896 -3.18 -16.19 13.34
CA GLY A 896 -2.83 -15.97 14.75
C GLY A 896 -2.21 -17.18 15.43
N GLU A 897 -1.41 -16.94 16.48
CA GLU A 897 -0.61 -17.99 17.15
C GLU A 897 -1.46 -19.14 17.71
N ARG A 898 -2.65 -18.83 18.26
CA ARG A 898 -3.54 -19.85 18.83
C ARG A 898 -4.05 -20.81 17.76
N THR A 899 -4.48 -20.28 16.61
CA THR A 899 -4.96 -21.07 15.48
C THR A 899 -3.84 -21.89 14.86
N LEU A 900 -2.65 -21.30 14.67
CA LEU A 900 -1.50 -22.05 14.14
C LEU A 900 -1.11 -23.18 15.10
N ARG A 901 -1.05 -22.92 16.41
CA ARG A 901 -0.78 -23.94 17.43
C ARG A 901 -1.79 -25.07 17.39
N ALA A 902 -3.08 -24.74 17.31
CA ALA A 902 -4.17 -25.71 17.19
C ALA A 902 -4.00 -26.66 15.98
N ILE A 903 -3.64 -26.11 14.82
CA ILE A 903 -3.36 -26.91 13.61
C ILE A 903 -2.16 -27.83 13.84
N LEU A 904 -1.05 -27.29 14.36
CA LEU A 904 0.17 -28.06 14.60
C LEU A 904 -0.01 -29.14 15.67
N ASP A 905 -0.72 -28.86 16.77
CA ASP A 905 -1.01 -29.82 17.84
C ASP A 905 -1.80 -31.01 17.28
N ASN A 906 -2.68 -30.78 16.30
CA ASN A 906 -3.41 -31.84 15.65
C ASN A 906 -2.51 -32.76 14.81
N LEU A 907 -1.67 -32.16 13.96
CA LEU A 907 -0.82 -32.90 13.04
C LEU A 907 0.34 -33.60 13.76
N VAL A 908 1.01 -32.89 14.66
CA VAL A 908 2.11 -33.43 15.48
C VAL A 908 1.58 -34.45 16.50
N GLY A 909 0.42 -34.21 17.10
CA GLY A 909 -0.23 -35.19 17.98
C GLY A 909 -0.56 -36.50 17.25
N ASN A 910 -1.10 -36.41 16.03
CA ASN A 910 -1.35 -37.57 15.20
C ASN A 910 -0.06 -38.36 14.87
N ALA A 911 1.05 -37.66 14.61
CA ALA A 911 2.35 -38.27 14.36
C ALA A 911 2.92 -38.98 15.61
N ILE A 912 2.84 -38.36 16.79
CA ILE A 912 3.29 -38.95 18.06
C ILE A 912 2.50 -40.22 18.37
N GLU A 913 1.17 -40.19 18.23
CA GLU A 913 0.31 -41.35 18.48
C GLU A 913 0.55 -42.49 17.50
N ALA A 914 0.95 -42.18 16.25
CA ALA A 914 1.24 -43.18 15.23
C ALA A 914 2.59 -43.89 15.44
N MET A 915 3.45 -43.35 16.31
CA MET A 915 4.81 -43.86 16.57
C MET A 915 5.03 -44.24 18.05
N PRO A 916 4.23 -45.15 18.64
CA PRO A 916 4.33 -45.50 20.06
C PRO A 916 5.67 -46.16 20.44
N HIS A 917 6.41 -46.69 19.46
CA HIS A 917 7.71 -47.34 19.64
C HIS A 917 8.91 -46.43 19.31
N GLY A 918 8.68 -45.15 19.01
CA GLY A 918 9.72 -44.20 18.60
C GLY A 918 9.75 -43.91 17.10
N GLY A 919 10.47 -42.84 16.73
CA GLY A 919 10.56 -42.34 15.35
C GLY A 919 11.17 -40.94 15.28
N ALA A 920 11.00 -40.25 14.16
CA ALA A 920 11.41 -38.85 14.02
C ALA A 920 10.27 -38.02 13.45
N ILE A 921 10.15 -36.77 13.93
CA ILE A 921 9.28 -35.74 13.37
C ILE A 921 10.18 -34.59 12.90
N THR A 922 10.04 -34.16 11.65
CA THR A 922 10.80 -33.07 11.07
C THR A 922 9.85 -31.92 10.77
N LEU A 923 10.21 -30.70 11.20
CA LEU A 923 9.50 -29.47 10.88
C LEU A 923 10.41 -28.58 10.02
N GLU A 924 10.07 -28.44 8.75
CA GLU A 924 10.76 -27.55 7.82
C GLU A 924 9.85 -26.43 7.35
N TRP A 925 10.42 -25.32 6.90
CA TRP A 925 9.62 -24.29 6.26
C TRP A 925 10.43 -23.46 5.25
N THR A 926 9.71 -22.95 4.25
CA THR A 926 10.22 -22.02 3.23
C THR A 926 9.20 -20.90 3.03
N ALA A 927 9.62 -19.75 2.50
CA ALA A 927 8.70 -18.66 2.19
C ALA A 927 9.20 -17.78 1.04
N ASP A 928 8.27 -17.17 0.33
CA ASP A 928 8.49 -16.09 -0.62
C ASP A 928 7.71 -14.82 -0.22
N ASP A 929 7.48 -13.89 -1.15
CA ASP A 929 6.77 -12.63 -0.88
C ASP A 929 5.22 -12.79 -0.83
N TYR A 930 4.71 -14.00 -1.01
CA TYR A 930 3.28 -14.32 -1.16
C TYR A 930 2.83 -15.43 -0.19
N GLU A 931 3.61 -16.49 -0.01
CA GLU A 931 3.25 -17.64 0.81
C GLU A 931 4.44 -18.22 1.60
N ALA A 932 4.12 -18.85 2.73
CA ALA A 932 5.03 -19.66 3.50
C ALA A 932 4.52 -21.11 3.51
N VAL A 933 5.41 -22.06 3.29
CA VAL A 933 5.09 -23.49 3.32
C VAL A 933 5.76 -24.09 4.55
N VAL A 934 4.97 -24.65 5.46
CA VAL A 934 5.45 -25.44 6.59
C VAL A 934 5.25 -26.92 6.27
N GLU A 935 6.34 -27.67 6.32
CA GLU A 935 6.37 -29.11 6.12
C GLU A 935 6.49 -29.83 7.46
N ILE A 936 5.62 -30.82 7.69
CA ILE A 936 5.64 -31.69 8.86
C ILE A 936 5.79 -33.14 8.37
N ALA A 937 6.96 -33.73 8.56
CA ALA A 937 7.24 -35.10 8.14
C ALA A 937 7.46 -36.04 9.34
N ASP A 938 6.84 -37.21 9.35
CA ASP A 938 7.05 -38.27 10.35
C ASP A 938 7.57 -39.56 9.72
N THR A 939 8.14 -40.45 10.55
CA THR A 939 8.64 -41.78 10.12
C THR A 939 7.69 -42.93 10.48
N GLY A 940 6.40 -42.65 10.65
CA GLY A 940 5.37 -43.61 11.02
C GLY A 940 4.91 -44.51 9.85
N PRO A 941 3.77 -45.22 10.01
CA PRO A 941 3.25 -46.13 8.99
C PRO A 941 2.61 -45.43 7.78
N GLY A 942 2.51 -44.09 7.79
CA GLY A 942 1.78 -43.31 6.78
C GLY A 942 0.27 -43.26 7.04
N VAL A 943 -0.44 -42.43 6.27
CA VAL A 943 -1.91 -42.29 6.34
C VAL A 943 -2.56 -43.24 5.31
N PRO A 944 -3.56 -44.04 5.72
CA PRO A 944 -4.32 -44.88 4.81
C PRO A 944 -4.90 -44.12 3.59
N PRO A 945 -4.84 -44.67 2.36
CA PRO A 945 -5.29 -43.98 1.14
C PRO A 945 -6.77 -43.56 1.16
N ASP A 946 -7.64 -44.32 1.81
CA ASP A 946 -9.05 -44.00 2.01
C ASP A 946 -9.25 -42.73 2.85
N ILE A 947 -8.42 -42.52 3.87
CA ILE A 947 -8.42 -41.30 4.69
C ILE A 947 -7.90 -40.10 3.89
N LEU A 948 -6.83 -40.28 3.09
CA LEU A 948 -6.31 -39.23 2.21
C LEU A 948 -7.32 -38.84 1.11
N ASN A 949 -7.99 -39.83 0.53
CA ASN A 949 -9.04 -39.60 -0.46
C ASN A 949 -10.20 -38.85 0.16
N ALA A 950 -10.69 -39.25 1.34
CA ALA A 950 -11.76 -38.55 2.04
C ALA A 950 -11.34 -37.11 2.42
N LEU A 951 -10.09 -36.92 2.86
CA LEU A 951 -9.54 -35.59 3.14
C LEU A 951 -9.40 -34.75 1.87
N THR A 952 -9.26 -35.34 0.69
CA THR A 952 -9.15 -34.60 -0.58
C THR A 952 -10.53 -34.30 -1.17
N SER A 953 -11.44 -35.28 -1.17
CA SER A 953 -12.81 -35.16 -1.69
C SER A 953 -13.75 -34.39 -0.76
N GLY A 954 -13.33 -34.10 0.49
CA GLY A 954 -14.20 -33.45 1.47
C GLY A 954 -15.28 -34.39 1.98
N GLU A 955 -15.00 -35.69 2.00
CA GLU A 955 -15.87 -36.68 2.60
C GLU A 955 -15.57 -36.86 4.09
N ARG A 956 -16.48 -37.54 4.79
CA ARG A 956 -16.34 -37.81 6.22
C ARG A 956 -15.14 -38.72 6.49
N ILE A 957 -14.29 -38.34 7.45
CA ILE A 957 -13.19 -39.18 7.93
C ILE A 957 -13.65 -39.94 9.17
N ARG A 958 -13.66 -41.27 9.11
CA ARG A 958 -13.84 -42.11 10.29
C ARG A 958 -12.49 -42.39 10.91
N SER A 959 -12.36 -42.23 12.23
CA SER A 959 -11.13 -42.62 12.92
C SER A 959 -10.96 -44.13 12.91
N THR A 960 -9.74 -44.57 12.67
CA THR A 960 -9.32 -45.97 12.83
C THR A 960 -8.88 -46.31 14.27
N LYS A 961 -8.91 -45.33 15.19
CA LYS A 961 -8.40 -45.44 16.56
C LYS A 961 -9.51 -45.71 17.60
N PRO A 962 -9.26 -46.49 18.67
CA PRO A 962 -10.21 -46.66 19.78
C PRO A 962 -10.52 -45.32 20.45
N GLY A 963 -11.77 -44.86 20.38
CA GLY A 963 -12.21 -43.60 20.96
C GLY A 963 -11.90 -42.33 20.14
N GLY A 964 -11.23 -42.45 19.00
CA GLY A 964 -11.00 -41.36 18.06
C GLY A 964 -12.25 -41.07 17.20
N ASN A 965 -12.46 -39.82 16.80
CA ASN A 965 -13.67 -39.38 16.08
C ASN A 965 -13.40 -38.76 14.69
N GLY A 966 -12.14 -38.70 14.24
CA GLY A 966 -11.79 -38.21 12.91
C GLY A 966 -11.89 -36.69 12.73
N LEU A 967 -12.26 -35.95 13.79
CA LEU A 967 -12.43 -34.49 13.75
C LEU A 967 -11.12 -33.72 13.61
N GLY A 968 -9.99 -34.32 13.99
CA GLY A 968 -8.72 -33.60 14.09
C GLY A 968 -8.22 -33.07 12.73
N LEU A 969 -8.02 -33.97 11.77
CA LEU A 969 -7.56 -33.61 10.42
C LEU A 969 -8.57 -32.72 9.68
N LEU A 970 -9.87 -32.99 9.86
CA LEU A 970 -10.94 -32.14 9.32
C LEU A 970 -10.91 -30.73 9.93
N GLY A 971 -10.63 -30.62 11.23
CA GLY A 971 -10.50 -29.35 11.94
C GLY A 971 -9.27 -28.57 11.50
N ALA A 972 -8.10 -29.21 11.40
CA ALA A 972 -6.88 -28.61 10.88
C ALA A 972 -7.07 -28.08 9.45
N ARG A 973 -7.71 -28.86 8.57
CA ARG A 973 -8.06 -28.44 7.20
C ARG A 973 -9.04 -27.26 7.21
N SER A 974 -10.11 -27.31 8.01
CA SER A 974 -11.09 -26.21 8.09
C SER A 974 -10.45 -24.90 8.56
N LEU A 975 -9.67 -24.94 9.65
CA LEU A 975 -8.95 -23.77 10.18
C LEU A 975 -7.98 -23.18 9.16
N LEU A 976 -7.20 -24.02 8.49
CA LEU A 976 -6.24 -23.57 7.50
C LEU A 976 -6.93 -22.98 6.26
N THR A 977 -8.03 -23.60 5.82
CA THR A 977 -8.84 -23.11 4.69
C THR A 977 -9.47 -21.74 5.01
N ARG A 978 -10.03 -21.57 6.21
CA ARG A 978 -10.59 -20.29 6.68
C ARG A 978 -9.54 -19.18 6.75
N ALA A 979 -8.31 -19.53 7.07
CA ALA A 979 -7.18 -18.62 7.09
C ALA A 979 -6.61 -18.30 5.69
N GLY A 980 -7.22 -18.81 4.61
CA GLY A 980 -6.73 -18.64 3.24
C GLY A 980 -5.53 -19.52 2.86
N GLY A 981 -5.21 -20.51 3.69
CA GLY A 981 -4.17 -21.50 3.46
C GLY A 981 -4.68 -22.82 2.89
N HIS A 982 -3.77 -23.78 2.70
CA HIS A 982 -4.09 -25.10 2.16
C HIS A 982 -3.33 -26.22 2.89
N LEU A 983 -4.00 -27.34 3.17
CA LEU A 983 -3.40 -28.56 3.73
C LEU A 983 -3.30 -29.60 2.62
N ALA A 984 -2.09 -30.06 2.32
CA ALA A 984 -1.83 -31.16 1.40
C ALA A 984 -1.05 -32.29 2.08
N ALA A 985 -1.23 -33.51 1.58
CA ALA A 985 -0.46 -34.68 1.97
C ALA A 985 0.07 -35.35 0.69
N PRO A 986 1.27 -34.98 0.22
CA PRO A 986 1.86 -35.63 -0.95
C PRO A 986 2.10 -37.13 -0.67
N PRO A 987 2.04 -37.99 -1.70
CA PRO A 987 2.39 -39.40 -1.55
C PRO A 987 3.85 -39.55 -1.10
N THR A 988 4.07 -40.33 -0.05
CA THR A 988 5.39 -40.62 0.52
C THR A 988 5.69 -42.12 0.41
N ALA A 989 6.98 -42.48 0.29
CA ALA A 989 7.40 -43.89 0.25
C ALA A 989 7.35 -44.56 1.64
N SER A 990 7.46 -43.76 2.71
CA SER A 990 7.41 -44.16 4.11
C SER A 990 7.03 -42.95 4.96
N GLY A 991 6.29 -43.12 6.06
CA GLY A 991 5.90 -42.00 6.91
C GLY A 991 4.78 -41.14 6.34
N THR A 992 4.47 -40.03 7.01
CA THR A 992 3.51 -39.02 6.51
C THR A 992 4.20 -37.68 6.35
N THR A 993 3.93 -36.98 5.25
CA THR A 993 4.31 -35.57 5.10
C THR A 993 3.06 -34.72 4.94
N TRP A 994 2.91 -33.69 5.78
CA TRP A 994 1.89 -32.66 5.66
C TRP A 994 2.54 -31.36 5.16
N LEU A 995 1.96 -30.77 4.12
CA LEU A 995 2.35 -29.46 3.61
C LEU A 995 1.26 -28.45 3.95
N LEU A 996 1.62 -27.43 4.73
CA LEU A 996 0.75 -26.33 5.12
C LEU A 996 1.17 -25.09 4.35
N THR A 997 0.37 -24.66 3.38
CA THR A 997 0.54 -23.38 2.70
C THR A 997 -0.15 -22.29 3.52
N LEU A 998 0.60 -21.25 3.90
CA LEU A 998 0.20 -20.16 4.78
C LEU A 998 0.36 -18.82 4.05
N PRO A 999 -0.66 -17.95 3.99
CA PRO A 999 -0.52 -16.65 3.33
C PRO A 999 0.39 -15.71 4.12
N VAL A 1000 1.34 -15.06 3.44
CA VAL A 1000 2.23 -14.07 4.06
C VAL A 1000 1.49 -12.75 4.25
N ALA A 1001 1.51 -12.22 5.48
CA ALA A 1001 0.98 -10.92 5.84
C ALA A 1001 2.02 -9.81 5.61
N PRO A 1002 1.59 -8.59 5.25
CA PRO A 1002 2.44 -7.42 5.35
C PRO A 1002 2.92 -7.27 6.80
N ALA A 1003 4.18 -6.87 7.01
CA ALA A 1003 4.67 -6.64 8.37
C ALA A 1003 3.76 -5.62 9.07
N PRO A 1004 3.32 -5.88 10.32
CA PRO A 1004 2.46 -4.95 11.05
C PRO A 1004 3.16 -3.59 11.14
N SER A 1005 2.46 -2.53 10.72
CA SER A 1005 2.93 -1.16 10.93
C SER A 1005 2.95 -0.91 12.44
N PRO A 1006 4.01 -0.32 13.01
CA PRO A 1006 4.05 -0.08 14.45
C PRO A 1006 2.94 0.91 14.82
N GLU A 1007 1.89 0.40 15.47
CA GLU A 1007 0.76 1.21 15.93
C GLU A 1007 1.24 2.27 16.93
N THR A 1008 0.88 3.52 16.66
CA THR A 1008 0.92 4.65 17.59
C THR A 1008 0.14 4.31 18.85
N SER A 1009 0.85 4.10 19.95
CA SER A 1009 0.30 4.09 21.31
C SER A 1009 0.05 5.51 21.83
#